data_AF-A0AAE8M6W1-F1
#
_entry.id   AF-A0AAE8M6W1-F1
#
_cell.length_a   1.000
_cell.length_b   1.000
_cell.length_c   1.000
_cell.angle_alpha   90.00
_cell.angle_beta   90.00
_cell.angle_gamma   90.00
#
_symmetry.space_group_name_H-M   'P 1'
#
loop_
_entity.id
_entity.type
_entity.pdbx_description
1 polymer ?
#
loop_
_entity_poly.entity_id
_entity_poly.type
_entity_poly.pdbx_seq_one_letter_code
_entity_poly.pdbx_strand_id
1 'polypeptide(L)'
;MASTKKPPIAGFRPGRLVIVGSGIKSISHFTLEAVSYIEHADKVFYCVADPATELFIQHHTKNSNAIDMYDLYDDGKPRIQTYTQMAEIMLREVRKGFLVVGIFYGHPGVFVNPSHRALAIAVLEGFEGQMLPGVSAEDCLFADLGIDPSRQGCLTLEATDLILRNRPLLVHCHVILFQVGSVGDLGFNFSGFKNTKFQVLVDRLLHDYGPEHEVVHYIAAQMSISLPVQQKYKIKELQQENIAKRITGISTFYLPPKSIQAASLTAAGHLGLRLLSDKPGSGGPFPSGEPYTEREIGFVKCLDTRKIPKNYKKTRDSPSFFAALQQLATDPQALAIFNGDPSKFIASFPNLTRYEATALLKRHSGMVRLAFKKSAEDIAKQFIHAILNDTAEARRYAGELAENLSQRNKDTVFLSWMSKEGYNTTTDALLQASQHALTEDLATFDSFYHSNVNGKIGPRVTIKNGLIFVNEAQIKKVTFVSGTAVWSEADSNNSSAVLHFRVFMSPEDKPGACTGYFGPEFYGLYWEKGQSKPIDSNIVGKVGLAPHNHDNGIARDTPISTWAGIYHTYLTDAVGTFRASDSLNIEVNTSDSSSIIKHNGKTIAAVAYSNETLSWSAAQGNDTSASISFHSGSAQAAENLPTAAPSTATPPPEIRFLGKLWEVTSNPPPFPNFFGQLREPSGEPGTASLQVLKATLQRYFGINRGLTVGVLQYSVAALRALKDLTTWLETPTPTNKATFESALALSNTRYAEISVVGQEVTHMNFTPDALDRADFASRDPTLRPQALPTRGAGDALDINVALNFQFHLDTDVHVDITLPLHVEQAEQAEQAEQAEQAEQAEQAEAEVIAQAIG
;
A
#
# COMPACT_ATOMS: atom_id res chain seq x y z
N MET A 1 -13.52 -33.86 -24.92
CA MET A 1 -12.99 -35.12 -24.35
C MET A 1 -12.15 -34.76 -23.13
N ALA A 2 -12.53 -35.25 -21.95
CA ALA A 2 -11.81 -34.98 -20.70
C ALA A 2 -10.46 -35.71 -20.71
N SER A 3 -9.36 -34.95 -20.67
CA SER A 3 -8.00 -35.49 -20.57
C SER A 3 -7.78 -36.03 -19.15
N THR A 4 -7.72 -37.35 -19.03
CA THR A 4 -7.27 -38.03 -17.81
C THR A 4 -5.76 -37.78 -17.65
N LYS A 5 -5.39 -36.76 -16.87
CA LYS A 5 -3.98 -36.52 -16.49
C LYS A 5 -3.44 -37.78 -15.81
N LYS A 6 -2.46 -38.45 -16.43
CA LYS A 6 -1.69 -39.52 -15.79
C LYS A 6 -1.02 -38.94 -14.53
N PRO A 7 -1.11 -39.61 -13.36
CA PRO A 7 -0.43 -39.13 -12.17
C PRO A 7 1.10 -39.14 -12.41
N PRO A 8 1.83 -38.13 -11.92
CA PRO A 8 3.29 -38.10 -12.04
C PRO A 8 3.89 -39.30 -11.29
N ILE A 9 4.82 -39.99 -11.94
CA ILE A 9 5.59 -41.08 -11.33
C ILE A 9 6.52 -40.44 -10.29
N ALA A 10 6.49 -40.92 -9.05
CA ALA A 10 7.32 -40.41 -7.97
C ALA A 10 8.82 -40.42 -8.36
N GLY A 11 9.47 -39.25 -8.31
CA GLY A 11 10.90 -39.08 -8.62
C GLY A 11 11.22 -38.39 -9.95
N PHE A 12 10.25 -38.14 -10.83
CA PHE A 12 10.45 -37.38 -12.08
C PHE A 12 9.79 -35.99 -12.00
N ARG A 13 10.54 -34.93 -12.36
CA ARG A 13 9.96 -33.61 -12.63
C ARG A 13 9.16 -33.68 -13.93
N PRO A 14 7.90 -33.20 -13.99
CA PRO A 14 7.18 -33.11 -15.26
C PRO A 14 7.84 -32.05 -16.15
N GLY A 15 8.14 -32.41 -17.40
CA GLY A 15 8.77 -31.49 -18.35
C GLY A 15 7.84 -30.37 -18.80
N ARG A 16 8.44 -29.29 -19.28
CA ARG A 16 7.72 -28.09 -19.75
C ARG A 16 8.35 -27.56 -21.03
N LEU A 17 7.52 -27.09 -21.95
CA LEU A 17 7.95 -26.42 -23.18
C LEU A 17 7.48 -24.97 -23.19
N VAL A 18 8.41 -24.03 -23.32
CA VAL A 18 8.11 -22.61 -23.53
C VAL A 18 8.71 -22.19 -24.87
N ILE A 19 7.89 -21.62 -25.74
CA ILE A 19 8.34 -21.10 -27.03
C ILE A 19 8.34 -19.57 -26.96
N VAL A 20 9.45 -18.94 -27.33
CA VAL A 20 9.64 -17.48 -27.26
C VAL A 20 10.18 -16.90 -28.58
N GLY A 21 9.96 -15.60 -28.77
CA GLY A 21 10.47 -14.86 -29.92
C GLY A 21 11.70 -14.02 -29.57
N SER A 22 12.68 -13.95 -30.47
CA SER A 22 13.78 -12.97 -30.34
C SER A 22 13.46 -11.60 -30.93
N GLY A 23 12.33 -11.48 -31.62
CA GLY A 23 12.05 -10.34 -32.47
C GLY A 23 12.91 -10.30 -33.74
N ILE A 24 12.78 -9.24 -34.53
CA ILE A 24 13.46 -9.10 -35.84
C ILE A 24 14.78 -8.31 -35.74
N LYS A 25 14.81 -7.24 -34.96
CA LYS A 25 16.01 -6.41 -34.79
C LYS A 25 16.88 -7.00 -33.69
N SER A 26 18.11 -7.35 -34.05
CA SER A 26 19.09 -8.05 -33.21
C SER A 26 19.09 -7.55 -31.76
N ILE A 27 18.85 -8.47 -30.82
CA ILE A 27 18.80 -8.29 -29.36
C ILE A 27 17.68 -7.36 -28.85
N SER A 28 17.52 -6.18 -29.45
CA SER A 28 16.65 -5.09 -28.96
C SER A 28 15.16 -5.42 -28.89
N HIS A 29 14.69 -6.42 -29.64
CA HIS A 29 13.27 -6.79 -29.70
C HIS A 29 12.91 -7.98 -28.80
N PHE A 30 13.84 -8.53 -28.01
CA PHE A 30 13.48 -9.49 -26.97
C PHE A 30 12.55 -8.84 -25.94
N THR A 31 11.54 -9.60 -25.50
CA THR A 31 10.74 -9.22 -24.33
C THR A 31 11.49 -9.59 -23.05
N LEU A 32 11.26 -8.85 -21.96
CA LEU A 32 11.85 -9.16 -20.66
C LEU A 32 11.49 -10.58 -20.18
N GLU A 33 10.24 -10.99 -20.42
CA GLU A 33 9.77 -12.34 -20.10
C GLU A 33 10.55 -13.41 -20.89
N ALA A 34 10.78 -13.20 -22.20
CA ALA A 34 11.55 -14.14 -23.02
C ALA A 34 12.99 -14.30 -22.51
N VAL A 35 13.69 -13.19 -22.20
CA VAL A 35 15.05 -13.24 -21.63
C VAL A 35 15.07 -14.03 -20.33
N SER A 36 14.11 -13.77 -19.43
CA SER A 36 14.05 -14.48 -18.15
C SER A 36 13.82 -15.98 -18.30
N TYR A 37 12.97 -16.42 -19.23
CA TYR A 37 12.82 -17.85 -19.51
C TYR A 37 14.10 -18.48 -20.07
N ILE A 38 14.85 -17.76 -20.91
CA ILE A 38 16.13 -18.23 -21.45
C ILE A 38 17.14 -18.48 -20.31
N GLU A 39 17.21 -17.56 -19.34
CA GLU A 39 18.12 -17.65 -18.19
C GLU A 39 17.80 -18.81 -17.24
N HIS A 40 16.52 -19.17 -17.13
CA HIS A 40 16.05 -20.21 -16.21
C HIS A 40 15.89 -21.60 -16.86
N ALA A 41 16.05 -21.72 -18.17
CA ALA A 41 15.85 -22.96 -18.90
C ALA A 41 16.92 -24.02 -18.56
N ASP A 42 16.50 -25.29 -18.56
CA ASP A 42 17.44 -26.42 -18.51
C ASP A 42 18.07 -26.67 -19.88
N LYS A 43 17.29 -26.48 -20.96
CA LYS A 43 17.70 -26.64 -22.36
C LYS A 43 17.13 -25.53 -23.22
N VAL A 44 17.97 -24.96 -24.09
CA VAL A 44 17.58 -23.93 -25.05
C VAL A 44 17.85 -24.44 -26.47
N PHE A 45 16.84 -24.33 -27.33
CA PHE A 45 16.94 -24.61 -28.75
C PHE A 45 16.60 -23.34 -29.51
N TYR A 46 17.43 -22.91 -30.45
CA TYR A 46 17.20 -21.65 -31.16
C TYR A 46 17.31 -21.79 -32.67
N CYS A 47 16.53 -20.98 -33.39
CA CYS A 47 16.60 -20.80 -34.84
C CYS A 47 16.43 -19.30 -35.12
N VAL A 48 17.55 -18.57 -35.11
CA VAL A 48 17.58 -17.09 -35.17
C VAL A 48 18.27 -16.59 -36.43
N ALA A 49 18.08 -15.31 -36.74
CA ALA A 49 18.44 -14.74 -38.04
C ALA A 49 19.84 -14.11 -38.09
N ASP A 50 20.49 -13.86 -36.95
CA ASP A 50 21.77 -13.15 -36.90
C ASP A 50 22.72 -13.66 -35.79
N PRO A 51 24.05 -13.58 -36.01
CA PRO A 51 25.04 -14.06 -35.04
C PRO A 51 25.10 -13.31 -33.71
N ALA A 52 24.73 -12.03 -33.68
CA ALA A 52 24.76 -11.26 -32.42
C ALA A 52 23.65 -11.72 -31.47
N THR A 53 22.46 -12.02 -32.01
CA THR A 53 21.37 -12.65 -31.26
C THR A 53 21.75 -14.06 -30.78
N GLU A 54 22.43 -14.85 -31.62
CA GLU A 54 22.94 -16.16 -31.21
C GLU A 54 23.89 -16.05 -30.01
N LEU A 55 24.91 -15.19 -30.07
CA LEU A 55 25.85 -14.98 -28.98
C LEU A 55 25.16 -14.45 -27.71
N PHE A 56 24.15 -13.59 -27.86
CA PHE A 56 23.33 -13.14 -26.75
C PHE A 56 22.63 -14.30 -26.05
N ILE A 57 21.98 -15.20 -26.81
CA ILE A 57 21.34 -16.40 -26.26
C ILE A 57 22.36 -17.27 -25.53
N GLN A 58 23.54 -17.49 -26.12
CA GLN A 58 24.60 -18.27 -25.47
C GLN A 58 25.01 -17.64 -24.13
N HIS A 59 25.27 -16.32 -24.08
CA HIS A 59 25.63 -15.62 -22.84
C HIS A 59 24.54 -15.63 -21.76
N HIS A 60 23.26 -15.62 -22.15
CA HIS A 60 22.12 -15.69 -21.23
C HIS A 60 21.70 -17.12 -20.90
N THR A 61 22.45 -18.13 -21.34
CA THR A 61 22.24 -19.53 -20.96
C THR A 61 23.47 -20.06 -20.25
N LYS A 62 23.31 -21.18 -19.53
CA LYS A 62 24.47 -22.00 -19.15
C LYS A 62 25.02 -22.59 -20.45
N ASN A 63 26.02 -21.95 -21.06
CA ASN A 63 26.59 -22.20 -22.41
C ASN A 63 26.53 -23.65 -22.95
N SER A 64 26.67 -24.68 -22.10
CA SER A 64 26.58 -26.10 -22.49
C SER A 64 25.17 -26.60 -22.86
N ASN A 65 24.13 -25.75 -22.77
CA ASN A 65 22.73 -26.14 -22.92
C ASN A 65 21.98 -25.42 -24.06
N ALA A 66 22.65 -24.60 -24.86
CA ALA A 66 22.08 -23.94 -26.03
C ALA A 66 22.42 -24.70 -27.32
N ILE A 67 21.42 -25.01 -28.14
CA ILE A 67 21.55 -25.81 -29.36
C ILE A 67 20.96 -25.02 -30.53
N ASP A 68 21.82 -24.70 -31.51
CA ASP A 68 21.37 -24.17 -32.79
C ASP A 68 20.59 -25.25 -33.55
N MET A 69 19.39 -24.93 -33.98
CA MET A 69 18.56 -25.80 -34.82
C MET A 69 18.69 -25.45 -36.31
N TYR A 70 19.38 -24.36 -36.67
CA TYR A 70 19.59 -23.98 -38.06
C TYR A 70 20.43 -25.03 -38.82
N ASP A 71 21.26 -25.80 -38.10
CA ASP A 71 22.02 -26.96 -38.61
C ASP A 71 21.13 -28.12 -39.14
N LEU A 72 19.83 -28.12 -38.81
CA LEU A 72 18.87 -29.09 -39.30
C LEU A 72 18.35 -28.75 -40.71
N TYR A 73 18.65 -27.57 -41.24
CA TYR A 73 18.43 -27.26 -42.65
C TYR A 73 19.50 -27.90 -43.53
N ASP A 74 19.16 -28.14 -44.79
CA ASP A 74 20.10 -28.61 -45.81
C ASP A 74 19.64 -28.18 -47.20
N ASP A 75 20.57 -28.11 -48.15
CA ASP A 75 20.31 -27.70 -49.52
C ASP A 75 19.39 -28.72 -50.22
N GLY A 76 18.25 -28.24 -50.73
CA GLY A 76 17.26 -29.08 -51.42
C GLY A 76 16.40 -29.94 -50.49
N LYS A 77 16.66 -29.95 -49.17
CA LYS A 77 15.84 -30.66 -48.19
C LYS A 77 14.47 -29.98 -48.04
N PRO A 78 13.36 -30.74 -48.08
CA PRO A 78 12.03 -30.18 -47.82
C PRO A 78 11.93 -29.60 -46.42
N ARG A 79 11.49 -28.34 -46.30
CA ARG A 79 11.45 -27.64 -45.01
C ARG A 79 10.59 -28.35 -43.95
N ILE A 80 9.52 -29.03 -44.38
CA ILE A 80 8.64 -29.80 -43.49
C ILE A 80 9.37 -30.93 -42.75
N GLN A 81 10.40 -31.52 -43.36
CA GLN A 81 11.24 -32.51 -42.69
C GLN A 81 12.06 -31.85 -41.58
N THR A 82 12.71 -30.72 -41.88
CA THR A 82 13.44 -29.93 -40.88
C THR A 82 12.53 -29.48 -39.74
N TYR A 83 11.32 -28.97 -40.03
CA TYR A 83 10.37 -28.54 -38.99
C TYR A 83 9.94 -29.68 -38.07
N THR A 84 9.79 -30.89 -38.63
CA THR A 84 9.49 -32.08 -37.84
C THR A 84 10.65 -32.44 -36.92
N GLN A 85 11.89 -32.33 -37.40
CA GLN A 85 13.10 -32.60 -36.60
C GLN A 85 13.32 -31.56 -35.50
N MET A 86 13.12 -30.27 -35.80
CA MET A 86 13.15 -29.18 -34.82
C MET A 86 12.13 -29.38 -33.70
N ALA A 87 10.90 -29.76 -34.04
CA ALA A 87 9.89 -30.04 -33.03
C ALA A 87 10.29 -31.23 -32.15
N GLU A 88 10.74 -32.33 -32.77
CA GLU A 88 11.06 -33.56 -32.06
C GLU A 88 12.32 -33.44 -31.17
N ILE A 89 13.34 -32.69 -31.59
CA ILE A 89 14.55 -32.52 -30.76
C ILE A 89 14.24 -31.77 -29.45
N MET A 90 13.36 -30.76 -29.49
CA MET A 90 12.85 -30.10 -28.29
C MET A 90 12.05 -31.06 -27.40
N LEU A 91 11.09 -31.78 -28.00
CA LEU A 91 10.19 -32.70 -27.28
C LEU A 91 10.94 -33.85 -26.60
N ARG A 92 12.04 -34.33 -27.17
CA ARG A 92 12.90 -35.33 -26.51
C ARG A 92 13.43 -34.87 -25.17
N GLU A 93 13.80 -33.60 -25.03
CA GLU A 93 14.26 -33.05 -23.76
C GLU A 93 13.08 -32.77 -22.80
N VAL A 94 11.93 -32.34 -23.32
CA VAL A 94 10.69 -32.19 -22.51
C VAL A 94 10.32 -33.53 -21.86
N ARG A 95 10.33 -34.62 -22.63
CA ARG A 95 10.01 -35.98 -22.14
C ARG A 95 10.98 -36.48 -21.05
N LYS A 96 12.17 -35.88 -20.92
CA LYS A 96 13.13 -36.18 -19.85
C LYS A 96 12.86 -35.39 -18.56
N GLY A 97 11.87 -34.50 -18.55
CA GLY A 97 11.50 -33.71 -17.38
C GLY A 97 12.14 -32.32 -17.32
N PHE A 98 12.76 -31.86 -18.42
CA PHE A 98 13.41 -30.55 -18.47
C PHE A 98 12.44 -29.40 -18.77
N LEU A 99 12.79 -28.21 -18.28
CA LEU A 99 12.27 -26.94 -18.81
C LEU A 99 13.02 -26.62 -20.11
N VAL A 100 12.32 -26.79 -21.23
CA VAL A 100 12.86 -26.54 -22.58
C VAL A 100 12.33 -25.20 -23.08
N VAL A 101 13.24 -24.34 -23.55
CA VAL A 101 12.91 -23.10 -24.24
C VAL A 101 13.27 -23.21 -25.72
N GLY A 102 12.27 -23.03 -26.59
CA GLY A 102 12.45 -22.93 -28.04
C GLY A 102 12.40 -21.47 -28.49
N ILE A 103 13.40 -21.00 -29.22
CA ILE A 103 13.53 -19.60 -29.67
C ILE A 103 13.46 -19.54 -31.19
N PHE A 104 12.58 -18.69 -31.72
CA PHE A 104 12.50 -18.38 -33.14
C PHE A 104 12.59 -16.87 -33.36
N TYR A 105 13.21 -16.43 -34.46
CA TYR A 105 13.23 -15.01 -34.80
C TYR A 105 11.81 -14.46 -35.05
N GLY A 106 11.63 -13.17 -34.77
CA GLY A 106 10.33 -12.51 -34.85
C GLY A 106 9.38 -12.91 -33.72
N HIS A 107 8.09 -13.05 -34.07
CA HIS A 107 7.08 -13.66 -33.20
C HIS A 107 7.02 -15.17 -33.49
N PRO A 108 7.14 -16.06 -32.50
CA PRO A 108 7.35 -17.49 -32.75
C PRO A 108 6.10 -18.21 -33.27
N GLY A 109 4.93 -17.56 -33.20
CA GLY A 109 3.67 -18.04 -33.79
C GLY A 109 3.30 -17.46 -35.16
N VAL A 110 4.08 -16.53 -35.72
CA VAL A 110 3.74 -15.79 -36.95
C VAL A 110 4.63 -16.28 -38.09
N PHE A 111 4.06 -17.03 -39.04
CA PHE A 111 4.76 -17.70 -40.16
C PHE A 111 5.83 -18.74 -39.74
N VAL A 112 5.64 -19.42 -38.60
CA VAL A 112 6.57 -20.45 -38.09
C VAL A 112 5.83 -21.78 -37.87
N ASN A 113 6.26 -22.86 -38.53
CA ASN A 113 5.68 -24.19 -38.37
C ASN A 113 6.17 -25.00 -37.14
N PRO A 114 7.49 -25.13 -36.89
CA PRO A 114 8.00 -26.06 -35.87
C PRO A 114 7.57 -25.70 -34.44
N SER A 115 7.37 -24.41 -34.14
CA SER A 115 6.89 -23.90 -32.86
C SER A 115 5.51 -24.45 -32.50
N HIS A 116 4.51 -24.20 -33.35
CA HIS A 116 3.14 -24.70 -33.19
C HIS A 116 3.10 -26.23 -33.12
N ARG A 117 3.89 -26.91 -33.95
CA ARG A 117 3.98 -28.37 -33.96
C ARG A 117 4.48 -28.91 -32.61
N ALA A 118 5.60 -28.39 -32.11
CA ALA A 118 6.19 -28.83 -30.84
C ALA A 118 5.23 -28.60 -29.68
N LEU A 119 4.62 -27.41 -29.63
CA LEU A 119 3.68 -27.03 -28.58
C LEU A 119 2.44 -27.93 -28.55
N ALA A 120 1.82 -28.18 -29.71
CA ALA A 120 0.65 -29.03 -29.82
C ALA A 120 0.94 -30.48 -29.36
N ILE A 121 2.10 -31.03 -29.70
CA ILE A 121 2.51 -32.37 -29.28
C ILE A 121 2.78 -32.40 -27.76
N ALA A 122 3.49 -31.41 -27.21
CA ALA A 122 3.76 -31.33 -25.77
C ALA A 122 2.46 -31.34 -24.95
N VAL A 123 1.49 -30.52 -25.34
CA VAL A 123 0.16 -30.46 -24.69
C VAL A 123 -0.60 -31.77 -24.85
N LEU A 124 -0.57 -32.39 -26.03
CA LEU A 124 -1.21 -33.69 -26.28
C LEU A 124 -0.63 -34.81 -25.41
N GLU A 125 0.67 -34.78 -25.14
CA GLU A 125 1.37 -35.73 -24.26
C GLU A 125 1.18 -35.41 -22.76
N GLY A 126 0.51 -34.30 -22.43
CA GLY A 126 0.20 -33.91 -21.04
C GLY A 126 1.26 -33.06 -20.36
N PHE A 127 2.25 -32.54 -21.10
CA PHE A 127 3.21 -31.56 -20.59
C PHE A 127 2.63 -30.15 -20.58
N GLU A 128 3.20 -29.29 -19.74
CA GLU A 128 2.90 -27.86 -19.81
C GLU A 128 3.54 -27.25 -21.06
N GLY A 129 2.73 -26.53 -21.83
CA GLY A 129 3.16 -25.86 -23.05
C GLY A 129 2.70 -24.40 -23.05
N GLN A 130 3.61 -23.48 -23.32
CA GLN A 130 3.32 -22.04 -23.43
C GLN A 130 4.04 -21.43 -24.63
N MET A 131 3.37 -20.51 -25.34
CA MET A 131 4.00 -19.63 -26.32
C MET A 131 3.94 -18.20 -25.79
N LEU A 132 5.08 -17.52 -25.74
CA LEU A 132 5.17 -16.11 -25.42
C LEU A 132 5.23 -15.28 -26.71
N PRO A 133 4.52 -14.13 -26.76
CA PRO A 133 4.55 -13.26 -27.91
C PRO A 133 5.93 -12.60 -28.07
N GLY A 134 6.24 -12.19 -29.30
CA GLY A 134 7.42 -11.42 -29.66
C GLY A 134 7.10 -10.42 -30.78
N VAL A 135 8.05 -9.55 -31.12
CA VAL A 135 7.86 -8.54 -32.19
C VAL A 135 8.05 -9.17 -33.57
N SER A 136 7.02 -9.21 -34.40
CA SER A 136 7.05 -9.77 -35.75
C SER A 136 7.61 -8.78 -36.80
N ALA A 137 7.82 -9.25 -38.03
CA ALA A 137 8.17 -8.39 -39.16
C ALA A 137 7.01 -7.46 -39.58
N GLU A 138 5.76 -7.85 -39.31
CA GLU A 138 4.59 -6.99 -39.56
C GLU A 138 4.55 -5.84 -38.55
N ASP A 139 4.86 -6.09 -37.28
CA ASP A 139 4.96 -5.03 -36.27
C ASP A 139 6.05 -4.00 -36.64
N CYS A 140 7.20 -4.48 -37.14
CA CYS A 140 8.25 -3.60 -37.65
C CYS A 140 7.77 -2.79 -38.86
N LEU A 141 7.02 -3.41 -39.77
CA LEU A 141 6.48 -2.77 -40.97
C LEU A 141 5.51 -1.64 -40.59
N PHE A 142 4.60 -1.87 -39.64
CA PHE A 142 3.69 -0.84 -39.14
C PHE A 142 4.45 0.36 -38.59
N ALA A 143 5.46 0.12 -37.76
CA ALA A 143 6.28 1.17 -37.16
C ALA A 143 7.11 1.93 -38.20
N ASP A 144 7.79 1.22 -39.11
CA ASP A 144 8.71 1.81 -40.08
C ASP A 144 7.99 2.54 -41.22
N LEU A 145 6.80 2.08 -41.61
CA LEU A 145 5.99 2.71 -42.67
C LEU A 145 4.96 3.71 -42.13
N GLY A 146 4.82 3.84 -40.80
CA GLY A 146 3.89 4.76 -40.16
C GLY A 146 2.42 4.45 -40.47
N ILE A 147 2.06 3.17 -40.56
CA ILE A 147 0.70 2.73 -40.84
C ILE A 147 0.06 2.08 -39.59
N ASP A 148 -1.24 2.27 -39.45
CA ASP A 148 -2.04 1.71 -38.35
C ASP A 148 -3.04 0.70 -38.94
N PRO A 149 -2.98 -0.59 -38.57
CA PRO A 149 -3.84 -1.62 -39.15
C PRO A 149 -5.34 -1.40 -38.85
N SER A 150 -5.69 -0.56 -37.87
CA SER A 150 -7.08 -0.21 -37.55
C SER A 150 -7.70 0.76 -38.55
N ARG A 151 -6.87 1.59 -39.22
CA ARG A 151 -7.32 2.54 -40.23
C ARG A 151 -7.41 1.80 -41.56
N GLN A 152 -8.58 1.85 -42.20
CA GLN A 152 -8.89 1.11 -43.44
C GLN A 152 -8.83 -0.44 -43.34
N GLY A 153 -8.39 -1.01 -42.21
CA GLY A 153 -8.26 -2.45 -42.01
C GLY A 153 -6.98 -3.03 -42.65
N CYS A 154 -6.60 -4.24 -42.25
CA CYS A 154 -5.39 -4.91 -42.72
C CYS A 154 -5.65 -6.38 -43.07
N LEU A 155 -5.04 -6.85 -44.16
CA LEU A 155 -5.07 -8.23 -44.63
C LEU A 155 -3.64 -8.76 -44.79
N THR A 156 -3.31 -9.77 -44.00
CA THR A 156 -1.97 -10.39 -43.98
C THR A 156 -2.02 -11.80 -44.54
N LEU A 157 -1.19 -12.10 -45.53
CA LEU A 157 -1.19 -13.37 -46.25
C LEU A 157 0.22 -13.90 -46.53
N GLU A 158 0.33 -15.20 -46.75
CA GLU A 158 1.52 -15.82 -47.36
C GLU A 158 1.38 -15.80 -48.89
N ALA A 159 2.46 -15.46 -49.60
CA ALA A 159 2.40 -15.23 -51.05
C ALA A 159 2.00 -16.49 -51.85
N THR A 160 2.52 -17.67 -51.49
CA THR A 160 2.18 -18.93 -52.18
C THR A 160 0.73 -19.33 -51.91
N ASP A 161 0.28 -19.21 -50.66
CA ASP A 161 -1.07 -19.49 -50.18
C ASP A 161 -2.13 -18.60 -50.87
N LEU A 162 -1.83 -17.31 -51.05
CA LEU A 162 -2.66 -16.37 -51.81
C LEU A 162 -2.95 -16.91 -53.22
N ILE A 163 -1.91 -17.39 -53.91
CA ILE A 163 -2.02 -17.92 -55.27
C ILE A 163 -2.75 -19.27 -55.27
N LEU A 164 -2.31 -20.23 -54.46
CA LEU A 164 -2.84 -21.60 -54.46
C LEU A 164 -4.32 -21.67 -54.07
N ARG A 165 -4.75 -20.85 -53.11
CA ARG A 165 -6.13 -20.85 -52.61
C ARG A 165 -6.98 -19.74 -53.24
N ASN A 166 -6.43 -19.01 -54.21
CA ASN A 166 -7.07 -17.86 -54.86
C ASN A 166 -7.75 -16.91 -53.85
N ARG A 167 -7.01 -16.53 -52.80
CA ARG A 167 -7.60 -15.72 -51.72
C ARG A 167 -7.97 -14.33 -52.24
N PRO A 168 -9.11 -13.76 -51.81
CA PRO A 168 -9.49 -12.41 -52.23
C PRO A 168 -8.53 -11.37 -51.66
N LEU A 169 -8.13 -10.40 -52.48
CA LEU A 169 -7.42 -9.20 -52.02
C LEU A 169 -8.43 -8.07 -51.79
N LEU A 170 -8.38 -7.47 -50.59
CA LEU A 170 -9.24 -6.35 -50.22
C LEU A 170 -8.54 -5.04 -50.57
N VAL A 171 -8.80 -4.52 -51.77
CA VAL A 171 -8.10 -3.33 -52.30
C VAL A 171 -8.40 -2.03 -51.53
N HIS A 172 -9.39 -2.04 -50.63
CA HIS A 172 -9.71 -0.91 -49.74
C HIS A 172 -8.99 -0.97 -48.39
N CYS A 173 -8.24 -2.04 -48.13
CA CYS A 173 -7.48 -2.27 -46.91
C CYS A 173 -5.97 -2.25 -47.20
N HIS A 174 -5.17 -2.17 -46.13
CA HIS A 174 -3.75 -2.50 -46.20
C HIS A 174 -3.60 -3.99 -46.54
N VAL A 175 -2.70 -4.34 -47.47
CA VAL A 175 -2.36 -5.74 -47.75
C VAL A 175 -0.87 -5.98 -47.50
N ILE A 176 -0.57 -6.99 -46.69
CA ILE A 176 0.80 -7.40 -46.35
C ILE A 176 1.01 -8.83 -46.84
N LEU A 177 2.03 -9.03 -47.68
CA LEU A 177 2.38 -10.33 -48.24
C LEU A 177 3.77 -10.75 -47.76
N PHE A 178 3.79 -11.81 -46.98
CA PHE A 178 5.00 -12.46 -46.51
C PHE A 178 5.53 -13.47 -47.54
N GLN A 179 6.83 -13.77 -47.44
CA GLN A 179 7.52 -14.81 -48.23
C GLN A 179 7.48 -14.59 -49.75
N VAL A 180 7.46 -13.33 -50.20
CA VAL A 180 7.45 -12.97 -51.63
C VAL A 180 8.76 -13.33 -52.36
N GLY A 181 9.83 -13.62 -51.61
CA GLY A 181 11.12 -14.08 -52.14
C GLY A 181 11.21 -15.58 -52.47
N SER A 182 10.19 -16.38 -52.13
CA SER A 182 10.24 -17.84 -52.25
C SER A 182 8.91 -18.43 -52.73
N VAL A 183 8.23 -17.75 -53.66
CA VAL A 183 6.89 -18.13 -54.12
C VAL A 183 6.91 -19.55 -54.71
N GLY A 184 6.12 -20.46 -54.14
CA GLY A 184 5.99 -21.84 -54.60
C GLY A 184 7.26 -22.69 -54.44
N ASP A 185 8.19 -22.28 -53.57
CA ASP A 185 9.39 -23.05 -53.20
C ASP A 185 9.17 -23.75 -51.85
N LEU A 186 9.39 -25.07 -51.81
CA LEU A 186 9.20 -25.91 -50.62
C LEU A 186 10.52 -26.34 -49.95
N GLY A 187 11.65 -26.06 -50.59
CA GLY A 187 12.99 -26.48 -50.14
C GLY A 187 13.72 -25.41 -49.34
N PHE A 188 14.98 -25.64 -49.03
CA PHE A 188 15.88 -24.65 -48.44
C PHE A 188 17.17 -24.59 -49.26
N ASN A 189 17.83 -23.44 -49.26
CA ASN A 189 19.18 -23.32 -49.79
C ASN A 189 19.96 -22.23 -49.05
N PHE A 190 21.18 -22.54 -48.60
CA PHE A 190 22.04 -21.60 -47.86
C PHE A 190 22.46 -20.38 -48.70
N SER A 191 22.51 -20.50 -50.02
CA SER A 191 22.81 -19.37 -50.93
C SER A 191 21.59 -18.48 -51.22
N GLY A 192 20.42 -18.79 -50.64
CA GLY A 192 19.17 -18.07 -50.82
C GLY A 192 18.27 -18.68 -51.91
N PHE A 193 17.11 -18.05 -52.13
CA PHE A 193 16.09 -18.57 -53.05
C PHE A 193 16.27 -17.98 -54.47
N LYS A 194 16.09 -18.83 -55.49
CA LYS A 194 16.12 -18.39 -56.90
C LYS A 194 14.86 -17.62 -57.32
N ASN A 195 13.77 -17.76 -56.56
CA ASN A 195 12.47 -17.12 -56.79
C ASN A 195 11.93 -17.24 -58.24
N THR A 196 12.11 -18.40 -58.88
CA THR A 196 11.83 -18.59 -60.32
C THR A 196 10.36 -18.44 -60.70
N LYS A 197 9.44 -18.47 -59.72
CA LYS A 197 7.99 -18.34 -59.91
C LYS A 197 7.45 -16.97 -59.51
N PHE A 198 8.31 -15.99 -59.20
CA PHE A 198 7.92 -14.65 -58.76
C PHE A 198 6.93 -13.97 -59.71
N GLN A 199 7.09 -14.18 -61.03
CA GLN A 199 6.21 -13.57 -62.02
C GLN A 199 4.72 -13.95 -61.83
N VAL A 200 4.43 -15.15 -61.30
CA VAL A 200 3.05 -15.59 -61.02
C VAL A 200 2.40 -14.70 -59.95
N LEU A 201 3.17 -14.27 -58.94
CA LEU A 201 2.70 -13.31 -57.95
C LEU A 201 2.50 -11.93 -58.59
N VAL A 202 3.45 -11.47 -59.41
CA VAL A 202 3.36 -10.17 -60.09
C VAL A 202 2.12 -10.10 -60.98
N ASP A 203 1.85 -11.14 -61.76
CA ASP A 203 0.66 -11.23 -62.63
C ASP A 203 -0.64 -11.13 -61.81
N ARG A 204 -0.66 -11.79 -60.64
CA ARG A 204 -1.80 -11.68 -59.71
C ARG A 204 -1.99 -10.25 -59.20
N LEU A 205 -0.91 -9.57 -58.83
CA LEU A 205 -0.97 -8.19 -58.35
C LEU A 205 -1.37 -7.21 -59.47
N LEU A 206 -0.89 -7.42 -60.70
CA LEU A 206 -1.28 -6.64 -61.88
C LEU A 206 -2.79 -6.76 -62.15
N HIS A 207 -3.35 -7.96 -62.02
CA HIS A 207 -4.78 -8.19 -62.19
C HIS A 207 -5.62 -7.43 -61.16
N ASP A 208 -5.29 -7.56 -59.86
CA ASP A 208 -6.13 -7.02 -58.79
C ASP A 208 -5.95 -5.49 -58.59
N TYR A 209 -4.72 -4.99 -58.72
CA TYR A 209 -4.39 -3.59 -58.43
C TYR A 209 -4.15 -2.73 -59.67
N GLY A 210 -3.70 -3.32 -60.78
CA GLY A 210 -3.31 -2.61 -62.01
C GLY A 210 -1.83 -2.20 -62.02
N PRO A 211 -1.30 -1.80 -63.19
CA PRO A 211 0.15 -1.63 -63.40
C PRO A 211 0.77 -0.44 -62.67
N GLU A 212 0.00 0.63 -62.43
CA GLU A 212 0.48 1.89 -61.82
C GLU A 212 0.30 1.95 -60.30
N HIS A 213 -0.31 0.92 -59.69
CA HIS A 213 -0.46 0.86 -58.24
C HIS A 213 0.90 0.66 -57.58
N GLU A 214 1.08 1.24 -56.39
CA GLU A 214 2.33 1.16 -55.66
C GLU A 214 2.41 -0.12 -54.83
N VAL A 215 3.60 -0.69 -54.77
CA VAL A 215 3.97 -1.77 -53.87
C VAL A 215 5.27 -1.37 -53.17
N VAL A 216 5.30 -1.55 -51.86
CA VAL A 216 6.48 -1.28 -51.04
C VAL A 216 7.21 -2.59 -50.79
N HIS A 217 8.42 -2.70 -51.31
CA HIS A 217 9.39 -3.71 -50.91
C HIS A 217 9.99 -3.32 -49.57
N TYR A 218 9.63 -4.09 -48.55
CA TYR A 218 10.03 -3.85 -47.17
C TYR A 218 10.97 -4.95 -46.64
N ILE A 219 12.04 -4.52 -45.98
CA ILE A 219 12.90 -5.36 -45.14
C ILE A 219 13.17 -4.58 -43.87
N ALA A 220 12.80 -5.13 -42.72
CA ALA A 220 13.06 -4.51 -41.42
C ALA A 220 14.56 -4.36 -41.15
N ALA A 221 14.95 -3.37 -40.35
CA ALA A 221 16.32 -3.22 -39.89
C ALA A 221 16.71 -4.43 -39.00
N GLN A 222 17.69 -5.22 -39.45
CA GLN A 222 18.18 -6.39 -38.71
C GLN A 222 19.13 -6.01 -37.56
N MET A 223 19.77 -4.85 -37.63
CA MET A 223 20.67 -4.33 -36.58
C MET A 223 20.27 -2.89 -36.24
N SER A 224 20.55 -2.46 -35.00
CA SER A 224 20.23 -1.10 -34.53
C SER A 224 20.94 0.02 -35.29
N ILE A 225 22.04 -0.31 -35.97
CA ILE A 225 22.82 0.63 -36.80
C ILE A 225 22.37 0.64 -38.27
N SER A 226 21.46 -0.25 -38.66
CA SER A 226 20.96 -0.38 -40.02
C SER A 226 19.62 0.33 -40.19
N LEU A 227 19.36 0.83 -41.38
CA LEU A 227 18.05 1.35 -41.76
C LEU A 227 17.20 0.24 -42.39
N PRO A 228 15.87 0.29 -42.24
CA PRO A 228 14.99 -0.59 -42.99
C PRO A 228 15.04 -0.27 -44.49
N VAL A 229 14.82 -1.29 -45.32
CA VAL A 229 14.57 -1.09 -46.75
C VAL A 229 13.10 -0.72 -46.92
N GLN A 230 12.84 0.42 -47.55
CA GLN A 230 11.50 0.91 -47.87
C GLN A 230 11.44 1.39 -49.32
N GLN A 231 11.49 0.45 -50.27
CA GLN A 231 11.55 0.77 -51.69
C GLN A 231 10.15 0.74 -52.30
N LYS A 232 9.70 1.85 -52.88
CA LYS A 232 8.43 1.92 -53.60
C LYS A 232 8.65 1.61 -55.07
N TYR A 233 7.83 0.71 -55.60
CA TYR A 233 7.77 0.37 -57.01
C TYR A 233 6.34 0.47 -57.52
N LYS A 234 6.16 0.73 -58.81
CA LYS A 234 4.91 0.39 -59.50
C LYS A 234 4.87 -1.12 -59.73
N ILE A 235 3.70 -1.75 -59.67
CA ILE A 235 3.60 -3.21 -59.83
C ILE A 235 4.22 -3.68 -61.17
N LYS A 236 4.05 -2.92 -62.27
CA LYS A 236 4.69 -3.24 -63.56
C LYS A 236 6.22 -3.29 -63.51
N GLU A 237 6.85 -2.51 -62.62
CA GLU A 237 8.31 -2.46 -62.49
C GLU A 237 8.86 -3.73 -61.87
N LEU A 238 8.05 -4.50 -61.13
CA LEU A 238 8.46 -5.79 -60.58
C LEU A 238 8.79 -6.83 -61.66
N GLN A 239 8.34 -6.63 -62.91
CA GLN A 239 8.71 -7.47 -64.05
C GLN A 239 10.14 -7.24 -64.53
N GLN A 240 10.77 -6.13 -64.12
CA GLN A 240 12.15 -5.82 -64.49
C GLN A 240 13.11 -6.72 -63.71
N GLU A 241 14.00 -7.40 -64.41
CA GLU A 241 14.90 -8.40 -63.84
C GLU A 241 15.80 -7.85 -62.71
N ASN A 242 16.26 -6.61 -62.85
CA ASN A 242 17.09 -5.93 -61.84
C ASN A 242 16.33 -5.60 -60.55
N ILE A 243 15.00 -5.47 -60.60
CA ILE A 243 14.14 -5.27 -59.42
C ILE A 243 13.75 -6.63 -58.83
N ALA A 244 13.30 -7.58 -59.66
CA ALA A 244 12.94 -8.92 -59.22
C ALA A 244 14.08 -9.61 -58.45
N LYS A 245 15.33 -9.43 -58.88
CA LYS A 245 16.53 -9.95 -58.20
C LYS A 245 16.79 -9.38 -56.81
N ARG A 246 16.18 -8.23 -56.45
CA ARG A 246 16.30 -7.63 -55.11
C ARG A 246 15.32 -8.23 -54.10
N ILE A 247 14.35 -9.01 -54.55
CA ILE A 247 13.34 -9.64 -53.70
C ILE A 247 13.91 -10.95 -53.17
N THR A 248 14.15 -11.00 -51.86
CA THR A 248 14.87 -12.09 -51.18
C THR A 248 13.97 -12.78 -50.15
N GLY A 249 14.48 -13.83 -49.49
CA GLY A 249 13.73 -14.60 -48.49
C GLY A 249 13.24 -13.80 -47.26
N ILE A 250 13.81 -12.62 -47.01
CA ILE A 250 13.41 -11.71 -45.92
C ILE A 250 12.57 -10.52 -46.40
N SER A 251 12.23 -10.47 -47.69
CA SER A 251 11.38 -9.42 -48.27
C SER A 251 9.92 -9.65 -47.89
N THR A 252 9.26 -8.55 -47.51
CA THR A 252 7.80 -8.47 -47.31
C THR A 252 7.25 -7.39 -48.23
N PHE A 253 6.10 -7.63 -48.85
CA PHE A 253 5.40 -6.61 -49.63
C PHE A 253 4.28 -5.97 -48.83
N TYR A 254 4.24 -4.65 -48.88
CA TYR A 254 3.08 -3.87 -48.45
C TYR A 254 2.43 -3.21 -49.65
N LEU A 255 1.13 -3.40 -49.80
CA LEU A 255 0.29 -2.69 -50.76
C LEU A 255 -0.64 -1.74 -49.99
N PRO A 256 -0.54 -0.42 -50.20
CA PRO A 256 -1.48 0.52 -49.62
C PRO A 256 -2.88 0.34 -50.24
N PRO A 257 -3.95 0.79 -49.54
CA PRO A 257 -5.29 0.85 -50.10
C PRO A 257 -5.29 1.57 -51.46
N LYS A 258 -5.96 0.98 -52.45
CA LYS A 258 -6.18 1.59 -53.77
C LYS A 258 -7.19 2.74 -53.70
N SER A 259 -8.15 2.63 -52.80
CA SER A 259 -9.10 3.70 -52.48
C SER A 259 -9.64 3.51 -51.07
N ILE A 260 -10.08 4.61 -50.44
CA ILE A 260 -10.69 4.59 -49.12
C ILE A 260 -12.20 4.41 -49.28
N GLN A 261 -12.77 3.46 -48.56
CA GLN A 261 -14.20 3.20 -48.58
C GLN A 261 -14.97 4.23 -47.74
N ALA A 262 -16.08 4.75 -48.27
CA ALA A 262 -16.97 5.65 -47.54
C ALA A 262 -17.78 4.91 -46.46
N ALA A 263 -18.15 5.61 -45.39
CA ALA A 263 -18.99 5.06 -44.34
C ALA A 263 -20.42 4.79 -44.84
N SER A 264 -21.06 3.74 -44.32
CA SER A 264 -22.45 3.41 -44.64
C SER A 264 -23.41 4.29 -43.84
N LEU A 265 -24.23 5.09 -44.53
CA LEU A 265 -25.27 5.92 -43.92
C LEU A 265 -26.29 5.08 -43.14
N THR A 266 -26.68 3.92 -43.67
CA THR A 266 -27.59 3.00 -42.99
C THR A 266 -26.99 2.47 -41.70
N ALA A 267 -25.72 2.07 -41.72
CA ALA A 267 -25.04 1.57 -40.53
C ALA A 267 -24.86 2.68 -39.48
N ALA A 268 -24.49 3.90 -39.90
CA ALA A 268 -24.40 5.05 -39.02
C ALA A 268 -25.74 5.34 -38.33
N GLY A 269 -26.85 5.30 -39.08
CA GLY A 269 -28.20 5.45 -38.53
C GLY A 269 -28.57 4.39 -37.49
N HIS A 270 -28.19 3.12 -37.71
CA HIS A 270 -28.40 2.06 -36.72
C HIS A 270 -27.54 2.21 -35.46
N LEU A 271 -26.39 2.89 -35.56
CA LEU A 271 -25.50 3.19 -34.44
C LEU A 271 -25.85 4.51 -33.72
N GLY A 272 -26.88 5.23 -34.18
CA GLY A 272 -27.21 6.57 -33.65
C GLY A 272 -26.21 7.65 -34.05
N LEU A 273 -25.31 7.38 -35.00
CA LEU A 273 -24.25 8.30 -35.40
C LEU A 273 -24.68 9.18 -36.57
N ARG A 274 -24.40 10.49 -36.48
CA ARG A 274 -24.50 11.42 -37.60
C ARG A 274 -23.15 11.53 -38.31
N LEU A 275 -23.11 11.18 -39.60
CA LEU A 275 -21.91 11.41 -40.41
C LEU A 275 -21.69 12.91 -40.63
N LEU A 276 -20.47 13.38 -40.35
CA LEU A 276 -20.05 14.76 -40.60
C LEU A 276 -19.76 15.02 -42.10
N SER A 277 -19.46 13.97 -42.86
CA SER A 277 -19.25 14.02 -44.31
C SER A 277 -19.63 12.67 -44.94
N ASP A 278 -20.10 12.74 -46.19
CA ASP A 278 -20.32 11.60 -47.09
C ASP A 278 -19.03 11.16 -47.81
N LYS A 279 -17.97 11.97 -47.73
CA LYS A 279 -16.66 11.66 -48.31
C LYS A 279 -15.88 10.66 -47.44
N PRO A 280 -15.07 9.78 -48.04
CA PRO A 280 -14.13 8.95 -47.29
C PRO A 280 -13.19 9.82 -46.44
N GLY A 281 -12.92 9.38 -45.22
CA GLY A 281 -11.96 10.05 -44.33
C GLY A 281 -10.52 9.98 -44.85
N SER A 282 -9.58 10.65 -44.16
CA SER A 282 -8.16 10.58 -44.51
C SER A 282 -7.58 9.19 -44.25
N GLY A 283 -6.71 8.74 -45.16
CA GLY A 283 -5.92 7.52 -44.96
C GLY A 283 -5.00 7.66 -43.75
N GLY A 284 -4.26 8.76 -43.70
CA GLY A 284 -3.39 9.13 -42.58
C GLY A 284 -4.12 9.67 -41.36
N PRO A 285 -3.37 9.92 -40.26
CA PRO A 285 -3.93 10.33 -38.96
C PRO A 285 -4.68 11.67 -39.00
N PHE A 286 -4.41 12.50 -40.00
CA PHE A 286 -5.05 13.78 -40.26
C PHE A 286 -5.22 14.00 -41.78
N PRO A 287 -6.06 14.97 -42.20
CA PRO A 287 -6.15 15.37 -43.60
C PRO A 287 -4.80 15.80 -44.18
N SER A 288 -4.53 15.45 -45.44
CA SER A 288 -3.22 15.67 -46.05
C SER A 288 -2.82 17.15 -46.03
N GLY A 289 -1.70 17.47 -45.39
CA GLY A 289 -1.17 18.84 -45.28
C GLY A 289 -1.79 19.70 -44.18
N GLU A 290 -2.76 19.17 -43.43
CA GLU A 290 -3.52 19.90 -42.41
C GLU A 290 -3.49 19.16 -41.06
N PRO A 291 -2.34 19.13 -40.36
CA PRO A 291 -2.23 18.46 -39.06
C PRO A 291 -3.01 19.16 -37.93
N TYR A 292 -3.32 20.44 -38.09
CA TYR A 292 -4.08 21.25 -37.13
C TYR A 292 -5.13 22.07 -37.86
N THR A 293 -6.38 21.62 -37.86
CA THR A 293 -7.50 22.47 -38.27
C THR A 293 -7.87 23.42 -37.14
N GLU A 294 -8.77 24.37 -37.40
CA GLU A 294 -9.29 25.26 -36.35
C GLU A 294 -9.86 24.49 -35.15
N ARG A 295 -10.44 23.31 -35.40
CA ARG A 295 -10.94 22.40 -34.36
C ARG A 295 -9.81 21.91 -33.44
N GLU A 296 -8.74 21.34 -34.00
CA GLU A 296 -7.61 20.87 -33.18
C GLU A 296 -6.92 22.01 -32.44
N ILE A 297 -6.80 23.20 -33.07
CA ILE A 297 -6.26 24.40 -32.40
C ILE A 297 -7.13 24.78 -31.19
N GLY A 298 -8.46 24.68 -31.32
CA GLY A 298 -9.38 24.86 -30.20
C GLY A 298 -9.09 23.90 -29.04
N PHE A 299 -8.90 22.61 -29.34
CA PHE A 299 -8.57 21.59 -28.33
C PHE A 299 -7.21 21.83 -27.66
N VAL A 300 -6.20 22.27 -28.41
CA VAL A 300 -4.87 22.59 -27.85
C VAL A 300 -4.98 23.75 -26.85
N LYS A 301 -5.78 24.79 -27.16
CA LYS A 301 -6.01 25.91 -26.23
C LYS A 301 -6.68 25.48 -24.92
N CYS A 302 -7.49 24.42 -24.93
CA CYS A 302 -8.09 23.88 -23.69
C CYS A 302 -7.05 23.33 -22.71
N LEU A 303 -5.80 23.09 -23.14
CA LEU A 303 -4.72 22.67 -22.23
C LEU A 303 -4.31 23.76 -21.23
N ASP A 304 -4.42 25.04 -21.61
CA ASP A 304 -4.01 26.18 -20.77
C ASP A 304 -4.87 26.34 -19.51
N THR A 305 -6.12 25.87 -19.56
CA THR A 305 -7.10 25.97 -18.47
C THR A 305 -7.45 24.60 -17.88
N ARG A 306 -6.71 23.55 -18.27
CA ARG A 306 -7.00 22.16 -17.88
C ARG A 306 -6.97 21.98 -16.36
N LYS A 307 -8.07 21.44 -15.83
CA LYS A 307 -8.14 20.88 -14.47
C LYS A 307 -8.08 19.36 -14.53
N ILE A 308 -7.52 18.73 -13.50
CA ILE A 308 -7.57 17.27 -13.36
C ILE A 308 -9.04 16.90 -13.07
N PRO A 309 -9.65 15.97 -13.84
CA PRO A 309 -11.03 15.55 -13.60
C PRO A 309 -11.23 14.98 -12.20
N LYS A 310 -12.39 15.26 -11.58
CA LYS A 310 -12.71 14.82 -10.20
C LYS A 310 -12.55 13.30 -10.01
N ASN A 311 -12.96 12.52 -11.00
CA ASN A 311 -12.94 11.05 -10.94
C ASN A 311 -11.57 10.46 -11.37
N TYR A 312 -10.60 11.28 -11.74
CA TYR A 312 -9.26 10.80 -12.09
C TYR A 312 -8.48 10.38 -10.83
N LYS A 313 -8.24 9.08 -10.68
CA LYS A 313 -7.38 8.52 -9.63
C LYS A 313 -5.93 8.43 -10.12
N LYS A 314 -5.06 9.27 -9.55
CA LYS A 314 -3.60 9.21 -9.81
C LYS A 314 -3.03 7.88 -9.29
N THR A 315 -2.13 7.26 -10.06
CA THR A 315 -1.35 6.10 -9.59
C THR A 315 -0.40 6.56 -8.49
N ARG A 316 -0.29 5.77 -7.43
CA ARG A 316 0.58 6.02 -6.30
C ARG A 316 1.40 4.79 -6.01
N ASP A 317 2.66 5.02 -5.70
CA ASP A 317 3.62 3.95 -5.53
C ASP A 317 3.34 3.15 -4.27
N SER A 318 3.61 1.85 -4.36
CA SER A 318 3.68 0.93 -3.23
C SER A 318 4.88 0.03 -3.50
N PRO A 319 6.09 0.40 -3.01
CA PRO A 319 7.32 -0.22 -3.46
C PRO A 319 7.35 -1.74 -3.30
N SER A 320 6.87 -2.26 -2.18
CA SER A 320 6.84 -3.72 -1.95
C SER A 320 5.80 -4.43 -2.79
N PHE A 321 4.65 -3.81 -3.03
CA PHE A 321 3.61 -4.37 -3.89
C PHE A 321 4.01 -4.34 -5.37
N PHE A 322 4.63 -3.25 -5.81
CA PHE A 322 5.22 -3.15 -7.15
C PHE A 322 6.34 -4.16 -7.34
N ALA A 323 7.27 -4.28 -6.39
CA ALA A 323 8.35 -5.26 -6.45
C ALA A 323 7.83 -6.70 -6.54
N ALA A 324 6.78 -7.03 -5.78
CA ALA A 324 6.13 -8.34 -5.87
C ALA A 324 5.55 -8.61 -7.27
N LEU A 325 4.80 -7.66 -7.83
CA LEU A 325 4.23 -7.79 -9.18
C LEU A 325 5.30 -7.81 -10.27
N GLN A 326 6.35 -7.02 -10.13
CA GLN A 326 7.48 -7.01 -11.04
C GLN A 326 8.17 -8.38 -11.03
N GLN A 327 8.47 -8.92 -9.85
CA GLN A 327 9.10 -10.24 -9.76
C GLN A 327 8.20 -11.33 -10.36
N LEU A 328 6.89 -11.30 -10.13
CA LEU A 328 5.97 -12.23 -10.79
C LEU A 328 5.98 -12.12 -12.32
N ALA A 329 6.26 -10.94 -12.88
CA ALA A 329 6.31 -10.71 -14.32
C ALA A 329 7.67 -11.04 -14.95
N THR A 330 8.76 -10.96 -14.18
CA THR A 330 10.14 -11.10 -14.71
C THR A 330 10.92 -12.29 -14.17
N ASP A 331 10.35 -13.09 -13.27
CA ASP A 331 10.97 -14.29 -12.70
C ASP A 331 10.00 -15.49 -12.77
N PRO A 332 10.18 -16.41 -13.75
CA PRO A 332 9.37 -17.61 -13.88
C PRO A 332 9.41 -18.53 -12.66
N GLN A 333 10.47 -18.52 -11.86
CA GLN A 333 10.53 -19.31 -10.63
C GLN A 333 9.66 -18.69 -9.55
N ALA A 334 9.72 -17.37 -9.38
CA ALA A 334 8.82 -16.65 -8.49
C ALA A 334 7.35 -16.87 -8.86
N LEU A 335 7.01 -16.77 -10.16
CA LEU A 335 5.67 -17.05 -10.64
C LEU A 335 5.24 -18.50 -10.40
N ALA A 336 6.16 -19.47 -10.57
CA ALA A 336 5.89 -20.87 -10.25
C ALA A 336 5.66 -21.09 -8.74
N ILE A 337 6.46 -20.45 -7.88
CA ILE A 337 6.26 -20.46 -6.41
C ILE A 337 4.90 -19.88 -6.08
N PHE A 338 4.57 -18.71 -6.60
CA PHE A 338 3.27 -18.07 -6.35
C PHE A 338 2.09 -18.89 -6.88
N ASN A 339 2.25 -19.61 -7.99
CA ASN A 339 1.22 -20.48 -8.51
C ASN A 339 1.01 -21.75 -7.67
N GLY A 340 2.08 -22.29 -7.08
CA GLY A 340 2.00 -23.46 -6.20
C GLY A 340 1.59 -23.13 -4.76
N ASP A 341 2.15 -22.08 -4.19
CA ASP A 341 1.89 -21.59 -2.84
C ASP A 341 2.01 -20.05 -2.80
N PRO A 342 0.89 -19.33 -3.06
CA PRO A 342 0.86 -17.88 -3.01
C PRO A 342 1.31 -17.30 -1.66
N SER A 343 1.01 -17.97 -0.55
CA SER A 343 1.32 -17.49 0.80
C SER A 343 2.82 -17.46 1.04
N LYS A 344 3.54 -18.48 0.56
CA LYS A 344 5.00 -18.54 0.62
C LYS A 344 5.67 -17.40 -0.15
N PHE A 345 5.16 -17.08 -1.36
CA PHE A 345 5.67 -15.94 -2.12
C PHE A 345 5.37 -14.61 -1.43
N ILE A 346 4.15 -14.42 -0.93
CA ILE A 346 3.76 -13.19 -0.25
C ILE A 346 4.61 -12.95 1.02
N ALA A 347 4.98 -14.01 1.73
CA ALA A 347 5.84 -13.93 2.91
C ALA A 347 7.24 -13.38 2.62
N SER A 348 7.74 -13.41 1.37
CA SER A 348 9.02 -12.77 1.02
C SER A 348 8.92 -11.24 0.89
N PHE A 349 7.73 -10.65 1.03
CA PHE A 349 7.49 -9.21 0.96
C PHE A 349 6.87 -8.70 2.27
N PRO A 350 7.68 -8.46 3.33
CA PRO A 350 7.20 -8.18 4.68
C PRO A 350 6.43 -6.85 4.81
N ASN A 351 6.62 -5.92 3.88
CA ASN A 351 5.99 -4.60 3.94
C ASN A 351 4.71 -4.50 3.08
N LEU A 352 4.14 -5.63 2.63
CA LEU A 352 2.82 -5.62 2.00
C LEU A 352 1.76 -5.30 3.04
N THR A 353 0.87 -4.37 2.71
CA THR A 353 -0.35 -4.18 3.49
C THR A 353 -1.26 -5.41 3.36
N ARG A 354 -2.13 -5.64 4.34
CA ARG A 354 -3.13 -6.72 4.28
C ARG A 354 -3.99 -6.64 3.01
N TYR A 355 -4.32 -5.44 2.56
CA TYR A 355 -5.08 -5.23 1.32
C TYR A 355 -4.29 -5.67 0.09
N GLU A 356 -3.01 -5.29 -0.02
CA GLU A 356 -2.14 -5.67 -1.13
C GLU A 356 -1.87 -7.18 -1.17
N ALA A 357 -1.58 -7.79 -0.02
CA ALA A 357 -1.45 -9.24 0.10
C ALA A 357 -2.75 -9.94 -0.35
N THR A 358 -3.91 -9.43 0.07
CA THR A 358 -5.21 -9.96 -0.36
C THR A 358 -5.42 -9.77 -1.87
N ALA A 359 -5.03 -8.62 -2.43
CA ALA A 359 -5.12 -8.35 -3.86
C ALA A 359 -4.30 -9.37 -4.68
N LEU A 360 -3.07 -9.70 -4.23
CA LEU A 360 -2.27 -10.77 -4.83
C LEU A 360 -2.99 -12.12 -4.72
N LEU A 361 -3.41 -12.53 -3.52
CA LEU A 361 -4.07 -13.81 -3.28
C LEU A 361 -5.33 -14.00 -4.14
N LYS A 362 -6.11 -12.94 -4.33
CA LYS A 362 -7.34 -12.96 -5.14
C LYS A 362 -7.08 -12.92 -6.63
N ARG A 363 -5.86 -12.56 -7.07
CA ARG A 363 -5.47 -12.44 -8.48
C ARG A 363 -6.44 -11.55 -9.29
N HIS A 364 -6.99 -10.54 -8.64
CA HIS A 364 -8.03 -9.68 -9.21
C HIS A 364 -7.42 -8.35 -9.67
N SER A 365 -7.43 -8.10 -10.98
CA SER A 365 -6.84 -6.89 -11.58
C SER A 365 -7.42 -5.60 -11.01
N GLY A 366 -8.73 -5.57 -10.72
CA GLY A 366 -9.39 -4.42 -10.09
C GLY A 366 -8.85 -4.12 -8.68
N MET A 367 -8.52 -5.15 -7.89
CA MET A 367 -7.96 -4.94 -6.54
C MET A 367 -6.52 -4.46 -6.62
N VAL A 368 -5.73 -5.01 -7.54
CA VAL A 368 -4.37 -4.53 -7.83
C VAL A 368 -4.40 -3.06 -8.25
N ARG A 369 -5.35 -2.69 -9.13
CA ARG A 369 -5.56 -1.30 -9.55
C ARG A 369 -5.90 -0.43 -8.34
N LEU A 370 -6.87 -0.82 -7.50
CA LEU A 370 -7.27 -0.04 -6.33
C LEU A 370 -6.14 0.16 -5.33
N ALA A 371 -5.29 -0.85 -5.13
CA ALA A 371 -4.10 -0.73 -4.27
C ALA A 371 -3.15 0.38 -4.74
N PHE A 372 -2.94 0.53 -6.05
CA PHE A 372 -2.15 1.63 -6.63
C PHE A 372 -2.94 2.92 -6.87
N LYS A 373 -4.27 2.91 -6.76
CA LYS A 373 -5.17 4.03 -7.08
C LYS A 373 -5.91 4.57 -5.85
N LYS A 374 -5.36 4.35 -4.64
CA LYS A 374 -5.83 4.89 -3.37
C LYS A 374 -6.19 6.37 -3.52
N SER A 375 -7.35 6.78 -2.99
CA SER A 375 -7.78 8.18 -2.99
C SER A 375 -6.90 9.04 -2.07
N ALA A 376 -6.99 10.37 -2.16
CA ALA A 376 -6.32 11.24 -1.19
C ALA A 376 -6.81 10.96 0.24
N GLU A 377 -8.11 10.66 0.41
CA GLU A 377 -8.73 10.31 1.68
C GLU A 377 -8.16 9.01 2.27
N ASP A 378 -7.99 7.95 1.46
CA ASP A 378 -7.43 6.68 1.93
C ASP A 378 -6.00 6.84 2.44
N ILE A 379 -5.23 7.72 1.82
CA ILE A 379 -3.84 8.01 2.19
C ILE A 379 -3.80 8.88 3.44
N ALA A 380 -4.69 9.86 3.53
CA ALA A 380 -4.84 10.66 4.73
C ALA A 380 -5.17 9.75 5.92
N LYS A 381 -6.13 8.82 5.78
CA LYS A 381 -6.45 7.84 6.84
C LYS A 381 -5.26 6.96 7.22
N GLN A 382 -4.48 6.48 6.24
CA GLN A 382 -3.24 5.72 6.49
C GLN A 382 -2.21 6.56 7.26
N PHE A 383 -2.02 7.82 6.89
CA PHE A 383 -1.12 8.74 7.58
C PHE A 383 -1.58 9.00 9.03
N ILE A 384 -2.88 9.27 9.23
CA ILE A 384 -3.45 9.46 10.57
C ILE A 384 -3.24 8.22 11.45
N HIS A 385 -3.42 7.02 10.89
CA HIS A 385 -3.12 5.78 11.60
C HIS A 385 -1.62 5.62 11.92
N ALA A 386 -0.72 6.07 11.04
CA ALA A 386 0.73 6.03 11.29
C ALA A 386 1.11 6.93 12.47
N ILE A 387 0.65 8.18 12.51
CA ILE A 387 0.98 9.12 13.60
C ILE A 387 0.32 8.74 14.94
N LEU A 388 -0.80 8.01 14.92
CA LEU A 388 -1.40 7.47 16.14
C LEU A 388 -0.52 6.39 16.80
N ASN A 389 0.31 5.70 16.02
CA ASN A 389 1.14 4.59 16.47
C ASN A 389 2.62 4.95 16.64
N ASP A 390 3.05 6.12 16.14
CA ASP A 390 4.43 6.60 16.24
C ASP A 390 4.48 8.06 16.76
N THR A 391 4.96 8.22 17.99
CA THR A 391 5.07 9.54 18.65
C THR A 391 6.21 10.40 18.09
N ALA A 392 7.22 9.83 17.44
CA ALA A 392 8.23 10.61 16.74
C ALA A 392 7.63 11.19 15.46
N GLU A 393 6.87 10.38 14.72
CA GLU A 393 6.19 10.80 13.51
C GLU A 393 5.14 11.89 13.78
N ALA A 394 4.34 11.72 14.83
CA ALA A 394 3.36 12.72 15.26
C ALA A 394 4.02 14.08 15.59
N ARG A 395 5.18 14.08 16.26
CA ARG A 395 5.92 15.31 16.58
C ARG A 395 6.48 16.00 15.34
N ARG A 396 7.08 15.21 14.44
CA ARG A 396 7.61 15.73 13.18
C ARG A 396 6.50 16.38 12.36
N TYR A 397 5.35 15.72 12.25
CA TYR A 397 4.18 16.26 11.59
C TYR A 397 3.69 17.58 12.23
N ALA A 398 3.61 17.64 13.56
CA ALA A 398 3.20 18.86 14.26
C ALA A 398 4.19 20.02 14.04
N GLY A 399 5.49 19.76 14.10
CA GLY A 399 6.54 20.76 13.84
C GLY A 399 6.46 21.32 12.42
N GLU A 400 6.34 20.45 11.42
CA GLU A 400 6.20 20.84 10.01
C GLU A 400 4.93 21.68 9.78
N LEU A 401 3.81 21.28 10.36
CA LEU A 401 2.56 22.03 10.24
C LEU A 401 2.66 23.43 10.89
N ALA A 402 3.38 23.54 12.01
CA ALA A 402 3.63 24.80 12.71
C ALA A 402 4.55 25.74 11.91
N GLU A 403 5.65 25.21 11.37
CA GLU A 403 6.57 25.97 10.52
C GLU A 403 5.85 26.51 9.29
N ASN A 404 5.02 25.70 8.64
CA ASN A 404 4.28 26.10 7.44
C ASN A 404 3.17 27.13 7.73
N LEU A 405 2.51 27.09 8.89
CA LEU A 405 1.54 28.10 9.30
C LEU A 405 2.14 29.51 9.40
N SER A 406 3.45 29.62 9.64
CA SER A 406 4.16 30.89 9.80
C SER A 406 4.57 31.59 8.48
N GLN A 407 4.57 30.91 7.32
CA GLN A 407 5.14 31.41 6.05
C GLN A 407 4.08 31.59 4.96
N ARG A 408 4.04 32.71 4.20
CA ARG A 408 2.92 33.08 3.28
C ARG A 408 2.58 32.13 2.10
N ASN A 409 3.37 31.10 1.76
CA ASN A 409 3.11 30.19 0.62
C ASN A 409 2.84 28.74 1.09
N LYS A 410 1.57 28.37 1.29
CA LYS A 410 1.17 27.55 2.45
C LYS A 410 0.69 26.10 2.25
N ASP A 411 0.12 25.72 1.11
CA ASP A 411 -0.27 24.31 0.89
C ASP A 411 0.77 23.52 0.10
N THR A 412 1.41 24.13 -0.90
CA THR A 412 2.32 23.41 -1.81
C THR A 412 3.58 22.89 -1.12
N VAL A 413 4.14 23.65 -0.16
CA VAL A 413 5.36 23.24 0.57
C VAL A 413 5.04 22.09 1.52
N PHE A 414 4.00 22.23 2.33
CA PHE A 414 3.52 21.19 3.22
C PHE A 414 3.11 19.91 2.45
N LEU A 415 2.36 20.03 1.36
CA LEU A 415 1.98 18.87 0.54
C LEU A 415 3.17 18.26 -0.22
N SER A 416 4.20 19.05 -0.54
CA SER A 416 5.47 18.54 -1.07
C SER A 416 6.22 17.74 -0.01
N TRP A 417 6.26 18.20 1.24
CA TRP A 417 6.79 17.44 2.36
C TRP A 417 6.01 16.12 2.55
N MET A 418 4.68 16.17 2.65
CA MET A 418 3.82 14.98 2.75
C MET A 418 4.09 13.99 1.62
N SER A 419 4.24 14.48 0.39
CA SER A 419 4.56 13.61 -0.76
C SER A 419 5.96 13.00 -0.67
N LYS A 420 6.96 13.69 -0.10
CA LYS A 420 8.31 13.14 0.14
C LYS A 420 8.30 12.07 1.23
N GLU A 421 7.44 12.23 2.23
CA GLU A 421 7.20 11.23 3.28
C GLU A 421 6.34 10.04 2.80
N GLY A 422 5.96 10.00 1.52
CA GLY A 422 5.19 8.91 0.91
C GLY A 422 3.67 9.08 0.97
N TYR A 423 3.16 10.20 1.50
CA TYR A 423 1.74 10.47 1.68
C TYR A 423 1.24 11.54 0.70
N ASN A 424 1.08 11.18 -0.58
CA ASN A 424 0.53 12.09 -1.60
C ASN A 424 -0.99 12.29 -1.45
N THR A 425 -1.37 13.22 -0.57
CA THR A 425 -2.74 13.56 -0.17
C THR A 425 -3.05 15.06 -0.37
N THR A 426 -4.18 15.55 0.16
CA THR A 426 -4.59 16.96 0.13
C THR A 426 -4.88 17.45 1.55
N THR A 427 -4.83 18.77 1.75
CA THR A 427 -5.17 19.43 3.02
C THR A 427 -6.60 19.08 3.48
N ASP A 428 -7.56 19.06 2.55
CA ASP A 428 -8.96 18.68 2.84
C ASP A 428 -9.08 17.21 3.28
N ALA A 429 -8.39 16.29 2.59
CA ALA A 429 -8.41 14.88 2.96
C ALA A 429 -7.80 14.64 4.35
N LEU A 430 -6.70 15.34 4.68
CA LEU A 430 -6.08 15.29 6.01
C LEU A 430 -6.98 15.87 7.10
N LEU A 431 -7.66 16.98 6.82
CA LEU A 431 -8.60 17.59 7.75
C LEU A 431 -9.77 16.63 8.04
N GLN A 432 -10.36 16.04 7.00
CA GLN A 432 -11.45 15.07 7.14
C GLN A 432 -10.99 13.81 7.87
N ALA A 433 -9.84 13.25 7.52
CA ALA A 433 -9.30 12.07 8.19
C ALA A 433 -9.01 12.32 9.68
N SER A 434 -8.44 13.49 10.01
CA SER A 434 -8.18 13.88 11.40
C SER A 434 -9.47 14.06 12.21
N GLN A 435 -10.50 14.65 11.60
CA GLN A 435 -11.82 14.80 12.23
C GLN A 435 -12.49 13.45 12.45
N HIS A 436 -12.54 12.60 11.42
CA HIS A 436 -13.10 11.27 11.50
C HIS A 436 -12.41 10.43 12.57
N ALA A 437 -11.07 10.47 12.66
CA ALA A 437 -10.33 9.76 13.69
C ALA A 437 -10.78 10.18 15.11
N LEU A 438 -11.01 11.47 15.35
CA LEU A 438 -11.43 11.98 16.66
C LEU A 438 -12.91 11.69 16.99
N THR A 439 -13.79 11.59 15.98
CA THR A 439 -15.24 11.55 16.21
C THR A 439 -15.90 10.20 15.93
N GLU A 440 -15.32 9.38 15.06
CA GLU A 440 -15.92 8.16 14.51
C GLU A 440 -15.01 6.93 14.64
N ASP A 441 -13.70 7.10 14.86
CA ASP A 441 -12.78 5.98 15.03
C ASP A 441 -12.41 5.76 16.50
N LEU A 442 -12.99 4.71 17.10
CA LEU A 442 -12.68 4.35 18.47
C LEU A 442 -11.22 3.85 18.64
N ALA A 443 -10.57 3.38 17.57
CA ALA A 443 -9.18 2.92 17.62
C ALA A 443 -8.19 4.07 17.93
N THR A 444 -8.59 5.33 17.70
CA THR A 444 -7.88 6.52 18.18
C THR A 444 -7.66 6.51 19.70
N PHE A 445 -8.56 5.84 20.43
CA PHE A 445 -8.57 5.70 21.88
C PHE A 445 -8.06 4.32 22.32
N ASP A 446 -7.37 3.56 21.47
CA ASP A 446 -6.81 2.24 21.79
C ASP A 446 -5.85 2.32 22.98
N SER A 447 -6.32 1.80 24.12
CA SER A 447 -5.58 1.76 25.35
C SER A 447 -6.30 0.93 26.42
N PHE A 448 -5.65 0.78 27.57
CA PHE A 448 -6.25 0.26 28.78
C PHE A 448 -6.60 1.42 29.73
N TYR A 449 -7.85 1.46 30.19
CA TYR A 449 -8.40 2.49 31.05
C TYR A 449 -8.72 1.96 32.44
N HIS A 450 -8.27 2.70 33.44
CA HIS A 450 -8.69 2.53 34.82
C HIS A 450 -9.91 3.41 35.07
N SER A 451 -11.02 2.82 35.54
CA SER A 451 -12.24 3.57 35.80
C SER A 451 -12.58 3.70 37.28
N ASN A 452 -13.35 4.73 37.60
CA ASN A 452 -14.01 4.94 38.88
C ASN A 452 -15.51 5.09 38.63
N VAL A 453 -16.31 4.36 39.39
CA VAL A 453 -17.77 4.45 39.40
C VAL A 453 -18.25 4.93 40.78
N ASN A 454 -18.94 6.06 40.85
CA ASN A 454 -19.50 6.62 42.08
C ASN A 454 -18.48 6.81 43.24
N GLY A 455 -17.24 7.20 42.94
CA GLY A 455 -16.18 7.38 43.94
C GLY A 455 -15.57 6.07 44.45
N LYS A 456 -15.77 4.97 43.72
CA LYS A 456 -15.17 3.66 43.98
C LYS A 456 -14.48 3.14 42.73
N ILE A 457 -13.51 2.24 42.91
CA ILE A 457 -12.85 1.55 41.79
C ILE A 457 -13.91 0.87 40.90
N GLY A 458 -13.93 1.23 39.63
CA GLY A 458 -14.87 0.74 38.62
C GLY A 458 -14.30 -0.41 37.77
N PRO A 459 -15.05 -0.87 36.74
CA PRO A 459 -14.59 -1.94 35.86
C PRO A 459 -13.40 -1.53 34.99
N ARG A 460 -12.57 -2.50 34.59
CA ARG A 460 -11.49 -2.26 33.61
C ARG A 460 -12.10 -2.10 32.23
N VAL A 461 -11.79 -1.01 31.55
CA VAL A 461 -12.22 -0.80 30.16
C VAL A 461 -10.99 -0.82 29.27
N THR A 462 -10.95 -1.73 28.29
CA THR A 462 -9.86 -1.81 27.31
C THR A 462 -10.43 -1.56 25.93
N ILE A 463 -9.76 -0.71 25.16
CA ILE A 463 -10.02 -0.52 23.74
C ILE A 463 -8.87 -1.16 22.98
N LYS A 464 -9.20 -2.06 22.06
CA LYS A 464 -8.22 -2.74 21.21
C LYS A 464 -8.75 -2.87 19.80
N ASN A 465 -8.05 -2.27 18.84
CA ASN A 465 -8.45 -2.18 17.44
C ASN A 465 -9.90 -1.69 17.28
N GLY A 466 -10.30 -0.69 18.09
CA GLY A 466 -11.66 -0.14 18.10
C GLY A 466 -12.74 -1.03 18.73
N LEU A 467 -12.38 -2.13 19.38
CA LEU A 467 -13.29 -2.99 20.14
C LEU A 467 -13.21 -2.67 21.64
N ILE A 468 -14.35 -2.57 22.32
CA ILE A 468 -14.43 -2.34 23.77
C ILE A 468 -14.51 -3.68 24.50
N PHE A 469 -13.70 -3.80 25.55
CA PHE A 469 -13.75 -4.88 26.53
C PHE A 469 -13.99 -4.28 27.92
N VAL A 470 -14.95 -4.84 28.66
CA VAL A 470 -15.22 -4.47 30.06
C VAL A 470 -14.95 -5.68 30.94
N ASN A 471 -14.00 -5.58 31.87
CA ASN A 471 -13.49 -6.70 32.66
C ASN A 471 -13.16 -7.92 31.77
N GLU A 472 -12.42 -7.68 30.68
CA GLU A 472 -11.98 -8.70 29.69
C GLU A 472 -13.08 -9.29 28.80
N ALA A 473 -14.36 -9.02 29.07
CA ALA A 473 -15.46 -9.42 28.20
C ALA A 473 -15.67 -8.41 27.06
N GLN A 474 -15.65 -8.89 25.81
CA GLN A 474 -15.92 -8.05 24.64
C GLN A 474 -17.38 -7.57 24.64
N ILE A 475 -17.57 -6.26 24.48
CA ILE A 475 -18.89 -5.66 24.33
C ILE A 475 -19.38 -5.84 22.89
N LYS A 476 -20.63 -6.27 22.75
CA LYS A 476 -21.32 -6.49 21.48
C LYS A 476 -22.11 -5.24 21.10
N LYS A 477 -22.16 -4.96 19.80
CA LYS A 477 -22.93 -3.85 19.18
C LYS A 477 -22.68 -2.48 19.84
N VAL A 478 -21.41 -2.12 19.97
CA VAL A 478 -21.03 -0.76 20.36
C VAL A 478 -21.31 0.19 19.21
N THR A 479 -21.96 1.31 19.49
CA THR A 479 -22.04 2.46 18.57
C THR A 479 -21.07 3.53 19.06
N PHE A 480 -20.20 4.04 18.18
CA PHE A 480 -19.30 5.16 18.50
C PHE A 480 -19.52 6.30 17.50
N VAL A 481 -20.12 7.40 17.96
CA VAL A 481 -20.42 8.58 17.12
C VAL A 481 -20.19 9.84 17.93
N SER A 482 -19.57 10.84 17.32
CA SER A 482 -19.24 12.13 17.94
C SER A 482 -18.50 11.95 19.28
N GLY A 483 -17.54 11.03 19.32
CA GLY A 483 -16.75 10.74 20.52
C GLY A 483 -17.53 10.02 21.63
N THR A 484 -18.74 9.51 21.36
CA THR A 484 -19.58 8.86 22.38
C THR A 484 -19.78 7.38 22.05
N ALA A 485 -19.32 6.49 22.94
CA ALA A 485 -19.59 5.07 22.86
C ALA A 485 -20.87 4.71 23.62
N VAL A 486 -21.75 3.95 22.98
CA VAL A 486 -23.01 3.49 23.58
C VAL A 486 -23.16 1.99 23.39
N TRP A 487 -23.55 1.28 24.46
CA TRP A 487 -23.98 -0.11 24.41
C TRP A 487 -25.05 -0.40 25.46
N SER A 488 -25.78 -1.50 25.27
CA SER A 488 -26.90 -1.89 26.12
C SER A 488 -26.83 -3.36 26.54
N GLU A 489 -27.38 -3.66 27.72
CA GLU A 489 -27.60 -5.02 28.21
C GLU A 489 -28.54 -5.82 27.28
N ALA A 490 -29.43 -5.13 26.56
CA ALA A 490 -30.37 -5.75 25.61
C ALA A 490 -29.65 -6.51 24.49
N ASP A 491 -28.39 -6.17 24.22
CA ASP A 491 -27.54 -6.81 23.21
C ASP A 491 -26.68 -7.96 23.79
N SER A 492 -27.13 -8.54 24.91
CA SER A 492 -26.44 -9.63 25.62
C SER A 492 -25.08 -9.23 26.20
N ASN A 493 -24.98 -7.98 26.65
CA ASN A 493 -23.84 -7.47 27.42
C ASN A 493 -24.09 -7.59 28.93
N ASN A 494 -23.04 -7.62 29.75
CA ASN A 494 -23.14 -7.65 31.22
C ASN A 494 -23.31 -6.27 31.86
N SER A 495 -23.35 -5.22 31.04
CA SER A 495 -23.52 -3.83 31.44
C SER A 495 -24.11 -3.02 30.29
N SER A 496 -24.51 -1.80 30.60
CA SER A 496 -24.84 -0.77 29.62
C SER A 496 -24.05 0.49 29.94
N ALA A 497 -23.74 1.29 28.92
CA ALA A 497 -23.07 2.55 29.14
C ALA A 497 -23.31 3.58 28.04
N VAL A 498 -23.06 4.84 28.40
CA VAL A 498 -22.89 5.99 27.51
C VAL A 498 -21.60 6.68 27.94
N LEU A 499 -20.52 6.48 27.19
CA LEU A 499 -19.18 7.00 27.53
C LEU A 499 -18.73 8.04 26.51
N HIS A 500 -18.41 9.24 26.96
CA HIS A 500 -17.86 10.32 26.17
C HIS A 500 -16.33 10.31 26.26
N PHE A 501 -15.65 10.04 25.16
CA PHE A 501 -14.20 10.01 25.03
C PHE A 501 -13.65 11.39 24.70
N ARG A 502 -12.55 11.76 25.36
CA ARG A 502 -11.80 12.99 25.10
C ARG A 502 -10.33 12.83 25.45
N VAL A 503 -9.54 13.86 25.20
CA VAL A 503 -8.16 13.95 25.66
C VAL A 503 -8.04 15.16 26.57
N PHE A 504 -7.45 14.93 27.74
CA PHE A 504 -7.22 15.99 28.71
C PHE A 504 -5.87 16.65 28.42
N MET A 505 -5.91 17.94 28.13
CA MET A 505 -4.77 18.80 27.87
C MET A 505 -4.90 20.03 28.77
N SER A 506 -4.39 19.98 30.02
CA SER A 506 -4.38 21.17 30.88
C SER A 506 -3.00 21.41 31.49
N PRO A 507 -2.48 22.65 31.34
CA PRO A 507 -1.39 23.21 32.12
C PRO A 507 -1.86 24.37 33.01
N GLU A 508 -2.88 24.20 33.88
CA GLU A 508 -3.36 25.32 34.71
C GLU A 508 -2.39 25.72 35.86
N ASP A 509 -1.76 26.88 35.65
CA ASP A 509 -1.52 27.97 36.61
C ASP A 509 -0.97 27.63 38.01
N LYS A 510 0.33 27.31 38.08
CA LYS A 510 1.32 27.92 39.02
C LYS A 510 2.69 27.24 38.93
N PRO A 511 3.80 27.99 39.05
CA PRO A 511 5.09 27.40 39.40
C PRO A 511 4.94 26.69 40.76
N GLY A 512 4.97 25.35 40.76
CA GLY A 512 4.82 24.52 41.97
C GLY A 512 3.58 23.61 42.01
N ALA A 513 2.64 23.72 41.07
CA ALA A 513 1.51 22.78 40.95
C ALA A 513 1.89 21.61 40.02
N CYS A 514 2.56 20.59 40.55
CA CYS A 514 2.76 19.32 39.84
C CYS A 514 1.50 18.43 39.96
N THR A 515 0.39 18.81 39.33
CA THR A 515 -0.85 18.02 39.31
C THR A 515 -1.55 18.18 37.95
N GLY A 516 -1.42 17.22 37.05
CA GLY A 516 -2.15 17.27 35.78
C GLY A 516 -1.92 16.01 34.96
N TYR A 517 -2.91 15.12 34.96
CA TYR A 517 -2.96 13.99 34.05
C TYR A 517 -2.88 14.49 32.59
N PHE A 518 -2.15 13.82 31.70
CA PHE A 518 -2.18 14.11 30.26
C PHE A 518 -2.38 12.81 29.49
N GLY A 519 -3.51 12.69 28.81
CA GLY A 519 -3.86 11.44 28.13
C GLY A 519 -5.34 11.30 27.79
N PRO A 520 -5.68 10.20 27.09
CA PRO A 520 -7.08 9.89 26.77
C PRO A 520 -7.89 9.53 28.01
N GLU A 521 -9.12 10.04 28.07
CA GLU A 521 -10.08 9.71 29.12
C GLU A 521 -11.50 9.54 28.57
N PHE A 522 -12.37 8.93 29.37
CA PHE A 522 -13.80 8.94 29.14
C PHE A 522 -14.58 9.29 30.41
N TYR A 523 -15.81 9.76 30.25
CA TYR A 523 -16.76 9.96 31.35
C TYR A 523 -18.20 9.71 30.87
N GLY A 524 -19.13 9.46 31.79
CA GLY A 524 -20.54 9.36 31.44
C GLY A 524 -21.32 8.41 32.34
N LEU A 525 -22.18 7.59 31.75
CA LEU A 525 -23.11 6.71 32.46
C LEU A 525 -22.67 5.25 32.31
N TYR A 526 -22.64 4.51 33.41
CA TYR A 526 -22.38 3.07 33.45
C TYR A 526 -23.28 2.38 34.48
N TRP A 527 -23.90 1.27 34.11
CA TRP A 527 -24.67 0.44 35.03
C TRP A 527 -24.57 -1.03 34.66
N GLU A 528 -24.50 -1.89 35.67
CA GLU A 528 -24.42 -3.33 35.47
C GLU A 528 -25.78 -3.92 35.10
N LYS A 529 -25.75 -5.15 34.57
CA LYS A 529 -26.97 -5.88 34.18
C LYS A 529 -27.99 -5.90 35.33
N GLY A 530 -29.22 -5.49 35.03
CA GLY A 530 -30.31 -5.42 36.01
C GLY A 530 -30.30 -4.20 36.94
N GLN A 531 -29.35 -3.27 36.80
CA GLN A 531 -29.38 -1.98 37.48
C GLN A 531 -30.14 -0.93 36.65
N SER A 532 -30.76 0.05 37.32
CA SER A 532 -31.40 1.18 36.64
C SER A 532 -30.36 2.16 36.08
N LYS A 533 -30.64 2.73 34.91
CA LYS A 533 -29.82 3.79 34.31
C LYS A 533 -29.61 4.96 35.30
N PRO A 534 -28.36 5.36 35.59
CA PRO A 534 -28.07 6.52 36.44
C PRO A 534 -28.59 7.82 35.81
N ILE A 535 -28.97 8.78 36.66
CA ILE A 535 -29.47 10.10 36.23
C ILE A 535 -28.29 11.00 35.85
N ASP A 536 -27.27 11.04 36.71
CA ASP A 536 -26.06 11.82 36.51
C ASP A 536 -24.90 10.92 36.06
N SER A 537 -23.91 11.51 35.39
CA SER A 537 -22.66 10.81 35.07
C SER A 537 -22.09 10.17 36.34
N ASN A 538 -21.72 8.90 36.25
CA ASN A 538 -21.31 8.13 37.41
C ASN A 538 -20.00 7.38 37.18
N ILE A 539 -19.45 7.41 35.96
CA ILE A 539 -18.18 6.79 35.61
C ILE A 539 -17.21 7.79 35.00
N VAL A 540 -15.93 7.62 35.31
CA VAL A 540 -14.79 8.25 34.63
C VAL A 540 -13.71 7.19 34.43
N GLY A 541 -12.97 7.23 33.32
CA GLY A 541 -11.84 6.33 33.08
C GLY A 541 -10.68 6.99 32.36
N LYS A 542 -9.44 6.64 32.72
CA LYS A 542 -8.20 7.26 32.20
C LYS A 542 -7.13 6.23 31.87
N VAL A 543 -6.28 6.54 30.89
CA VAL A 543 -5.10 5.73 30.54
C VAL A 543 -3.96 5.99 31.51
N GLY A 544 -3.34 4.96 32.08
CA GLY A 544 -2.00 5.08 32.66
C GLY A 544 -1.88 5.57 34.11
N LEU A 545 -2.89 6.25 34.66
CA LEU A 545 -2.98 6.61 36.08
C LEU A 545 -4.46 6.62 36.52
N ALA A 546 -4.73 6.43 37.82
CA ALA A 546 -6.09 6.43 38.38
C ALA A 546 -6.78 7.81 38.23
N PRO A 547 -8.13 7.85 38.14
CA PRO A 547 -8.85 9.02 37.67
C PRO A 547 -8.89 10.21 38.64
N HIS A 548 -8.57 11.39 38.11
CA HIS A 548 -8.87 12.74 38.61
C HIS A 548 -10.23 13.26 38.09
N ASN A 549 -10.93 14.15 38.82
CA ASN A 549 -11.95 15.06 38.26
C ASN A 549 -11.68 16.57 38.45
N HIS A 550 -11.90 17.43 37.44
CA HIS A 550 -11.98 18.90 37.59
C HIS A 550 -13.38 19.39 37.20
N ASP A 551 -13.89 20.31 38.01
CA ASP A 551 -14.96 21.29 37.80
C ASP A 551 -16.04 20.96 36.77
N ASN A 552 -17.00 20.12 37.16
CA ASN A 552 -18.43 20.27 36.85
C ASN A 552 -19.34 19.35 37.69
N GLY A 553 -18.86 18.85 38.84
CA GLY A 553 -19.72 18.27 39.88
C GLY A 553 -20.15 16.81 39.71
N ILE A 554 -19.45 15.98 38.91
CA ILE A 554 -19.97 14.65 38.58
C ILE A 554 -18.89 13.56 38.65
N ALA A 555 -18.95 12.74 39.72
CA ALA A 555 -17.99 11.78 40.30
C ALA A 555 -17.05 12.38 41.38
N ARG A 556 -17.18 11.85 42.61
CA ARG A 556 -16.38 12.23 43.81
C ARG A 556 -15.01 11.56 43.75
N ASP A 557 -13.95 12.23 44.23
CA ASP A 557 -12.65 11.58 44.46
C ASP A 557 -12.87 10.28 45.22
N THR A 558 -12.06 9.26 44.92
CA THR A 558 -12.03 8.09 45.79
C THR A 558 -11.71 8.60 47.18
N PRO A 559 -12.56 8.35 48.19
CA PRO A 559 -12.31 8.84 49.54
C PRO A 559 -10.90 8.41 49.95
N ILE A 560 -10.11 9.32 50.53
CA ILE A 560 -8.75 9.04 50.98
C ILE A 560 -8.69 7.80 51.90
N SER A 561 -9.79 7.48 52.58
CA SER A 561 -9.99 6.27 53.36
C SER A 561 -9.90 4.96 52.55
N THR A 562 -10.05 5.02 51.23
CA THR A 562 -9.88 3.87 50.33
C THR A 562 -8.40 3.50 50.17
N TRP A 563 -7.52 4.49 50.35
CA TRP A 563 -6.07 4.34 50.32
C TRP A 563 -5.49 4.06 51.71
N ALA A 564 -6.35 3.79 52.69
CA ALA A 564 -5.92 3.54 54.06
C ALA A 564 -4.98 2.34 54.18
N GLY A 565 -3.95 2.48 55.01
CA GLY A 565 -2.98 1.43 55.29
C GLY A 565 -1.57 1.96 55.54
N ILE A 566 -0.69 1.04 55.91
CA ILE A 566 0.74 1.30 56.14
C ILE A 566 1.49 0.93 54.86
N TYR A 567 2.11 1.93 54.22
CA TYR A 567 2.87 1.75 53.00
C TYR A 567 4.34 1.51 53.30
N HIS A 568 4.89 0.48 52.67
CA HIS A 568 6.33 0.32 52.49
C HIS A 568 6.77 1.27 51.39
N THR A 569 7.61 2.23 51.72
CA THR A 569 8.02 3.29 50.80
C THR A 569 9.46 3.11 50.35
N TYR A 570 9.78 3.75 49.24
CA TYR A 570 11.09 3.71 48.62
C TYR A 570 11.45 5.08 48.06
N LEU A 571 12.68 5.53 48.31
CA LEU A 571 13.25 6.75 47.74
C LEU A 571 14.42 6.41 46.81
N THR A 572 14.58 7.17 45.74
CA THR A 572 15.74 7.02 44.85
C THR A 572 17.03 7.51 45.50
N ASP A 573 18.10 6.71 45.42
CA ASP A 573 19.46 7.17 45.71
C ASP A 573 20.01 8.07 44.57
N ALA A 574 21.24 8.57 44.73
CA ALA A 574 21.88 9.50 43.78
C ALA A 574 22.06 8.94 42.36
N VAL A 575 21.93 7.62 42.17
CA VAL A 575 21.98 6.93 40.88
C VAL A 575 20.61 6.44 40.40
N GLY A 576 19.53 6.89 41.05
CA GLY A 576 18.15 6.64 40.61
C GLY A 576 17.56 5.30 41.05
N THR A 577 18.24 4.54 41.92
CA THR A 577 17.74 3.24 42.39
C THR A 577 16.84 3.43 43.62
N PHE A 578 15.64 2.86 43.58
CA PHE A 578 14.71 2.90 44.71
C PHE A 578 15.21 2.02 45.86
N ARG A 579 15.46 2.65 47.01
CA ARG A 579 15.86 2.01 48.28
C ARG A 579 14.75 2.21 49.31
N ALA A 580 14.59 1.26 50.20
CA ALA A 580 13.60 1.35 51.27
C ALA A 580 13.74 2.67 52.04
N SER A 581 12.62 3.31 52.35
CA SER A 581 12.53 4.60 53.01
C SER A 581 11.49 4.55 54.15
N ASP A 582 11.24 5.69 54.78
CA ASP A 582 10.35 5.84 55.92
C ASP A 582 8.89 5.56 55.55
N SER A 583 8.16 4.84 56.40
CA SER A 583 6.77 4.47 56.12
C SER A 583 5.85 5.69 55.97
N LEU A 584 4.92 5.59 55.02
CA LEU A 584 3.75 6.47 54.92
C LEU A 584 2.54 5.70 55.46
N ASN A 585 1.79 6.26 56.39
CA ASN A 585 0.61 5.62 56.97
C ASN A 585 -0.62 6.52 56.78
N ILE A 586 -1.71 5.93 56.30
CA ILE A 586 -3.01 6.59 56.12
C ILE A 586 -3.99 5.88 57.04
N GLU A 587 -4.29 6.51 58.17
CA GLU A 587 -5.22 5.99 59.18
C GLU A 587 -6.61 6.57 58.93
N VAL A 588 -7.67 5.76 59.06
CA VAL A 588 -9.06 6.24 58.99
C VAL A 588 -9.62 6.30 60.38
N ASN A 589 -10.10 7.48 60.79
CA ASN A 589 -10.81 7.64 62.04
C ASN A 589 -12.20 6.99 61.92
N THR A 590 -12.45 5.98 62.74
CA THR A 590 -13.69 5.18 62.68
C THR A 590 -14.93 5.94 63.15
N SER A 591 -14.79 7.08 63.84
CA SER A 591 -15.93 7.85 64.35
C SER A 591 -16.49 8.88 63.38
N ASP A 592 -15.67 9.42 62.46
CA ASP A 592 -16.07 10.49 61.53
C ASP A 592 -15.60 10.29 60.08
N SER A 593 -14.94 9.15 59.79
CA SER A 593 -14.37 8.81 58.47
C SER A 593 -13.30 9.78 57.96
N SER A 594 -12.77 10.68 58.81
CA SER A 594 -11.61 11.51 58.47
C SER A 594 -10.35 10.66 58.37
N SER A 595 -9.38 11.07 57.54
CA SER A 595 -8.11 10.34 57.41
C SER A 595 -6.93 11.14 57.95
N ILE A 596 -6.07 10.49 58.73
CA ILE A 596 -4.84 11.04 59.30
C ILE A 596 -3.66 10.46 58.53
N ILE A 597 -2.87 11.34 57.92
CA ILE A 597 -1.69 10.95 57.15
C ILE A 597 -0.47 11.15 58.04
N LYS A 598 0.36 10.12 58.18
CA LYS A 598 1.63 10.18 58.89
C LYS A 598 2.77 9.81 57.95
N HIS A 599 3.80 10.63 57.90
CA HIS A 599 5.06 10.32 57.22
C HIS A 599 6.17 10.31 58.26
N ASN A 600 6.96 9.23 58.32
CA ASN A 600 7.96 9.01 59.37
C ASN A 600 7.38 9.17 60.80
N GLY A 601 6.19 8.59 61.03
CA GLY A 601 5.53 8.61 62.34
C GLY A 601 4.93 9.96 62.78
N LYS A 602 5.20 11.07 62.09
CA LYS A 602 4.62 12.39 62.36
C LYS A 602 3.41 12.66 61.49
N THR A 603 2.36 13.23 62.10
CA THR A 603 1.16 13.67 61.38
C THR A 603 1.47 14.83 60.45
N ILE A 604 1.08 14.71 59.18
CA ILE A 604 1.22 15.75 58.18
C ILE A 604 0.10 16.78 58.37
N ALA A 605 0.46 18.05 58.49
CA ALA A 605 -0.46 19.18 58.59
C ALA A 605 -0.84 19.71 57.20
N ALA A 606 -2.06 20.23 57.08
CA ALA A 606 -2.58 20.87 55.85
C ALA A 606 -2.45 20.00 54.58
N VAL A 607 -2.75 18.71 54.72
CA VAL A 607 -2.78 17.77 53.60
C VAL A 607 -3.84 18.20 52.59
N ALA A 608 -3.42 18.37 51.34
CA ALA A 608 -4.32 18.54 50.22
C ALA A 608 -4.45 17.21 49.50
N TYR A 609 -5.70 16.77 49.32
CA TYR A 609 -6.00 15.57 48.59
C TYR A 609 -7.04 15.91 47.53
N SER A 610 -6.63 15.71 46.30
CA SER A 610 -7.47 15.77 45.12
C SER A 610 -6.83 14.87 44.08
N ASN A 611 -7.62 14.32 43.16
CA ASN A 611 -7.06 13.71 41.95
C ASN A 611 -6.27 12.44 42.22
N GLU A 612 -6.69 11.68 43.24
CA GLU A 612 -5.94 10.56 43.80
C GLU A 612 -4.50 10.93 44.19
N THR A 613 -4.21 12.24 44.28
CA THR A 613 -2.91 12.81 44.54
C THR A 613 -2.92 13.45 45.91
N LEU A 614 -2.14 12.87 46.79
CA LEU A 614 -1.87 13.41 48.10
C LEU A 614 -0.70 14.35 47.99
N SER A 615 -0.91 15.59 48.43
CA SER A 615 0.14 16.60 48.45
C SER A 615 0.19 17.30 49.80
N TRP A 616 1.41 17.66 50.19
CA TRP A 616 1.69 18.46 51.37
C TRP A 616 2.93 19.29 51.12
N SER A 617 3.03 20.42 51.84
CA SER A 617 4.16 21.32 51.69
C SER A 617 4.88 21.55 53.01
N ALA A 618 6.20 21.60 52.95
CA ALA A 618 7.04 22.02 54.06
C ALA A 618 6.76 23.47 54.50
N ALA A 619 6.31 24.33 53.57
CA ALA A 619 5.90 25.70 53.87
C ALA A 619 4.71 25.78 54.85
N GLN A 620 4.00 24.67 55.05
CA GLN A 620 2.87 24.55 55.97
C GLN A 620 3.27 23.89 57.31
N GLY A 621 4.57 23.83 57.63
CA GLY A 621 5.08 23.30 58.89
C GLY A 621 5.36 21.79 58.89
N ASN A 622 5.46 21.17 57.71
CA ASN A 622 5.83 19.76 57.55
C ASN A 622 7.35 19.60 57.34
N ASP A 623 7.92 18.44 57.70
CA ASP A 623 9.36 18.16 57.52
C ASP A 623 9.78 18.02 56.05
N THR A 624 8.82 17.68 55.18
CA THR A 624 9.01 17.47 53.73
C THR A 624 7.85 18.08 52.97
N SER A 625 8.02 18.23 51.66
CA SER A 625 6.93 18.42 50.72
C SER A 625 6.80 17.19 49.85
N ALA A 626 5.59 16.84 49.45
CA ALA A 626 5.36 15.77 48.50
C ALA A 626 4.17 16.01 47.57
N SER A 627 4.18 15.27 46.48
CA SER A 627 3.04 15.07 45.58
C SER A 627 3.08 13.62 45.11
N ILE A 628 2.17 12.78 45.61
CA ILE A 628 2.11 11.34 45.33
C ILE A 628 0.73 10.94 44.82
N SER A 629 0.69 10.18 43.73
CA SER A 629 -0.57 9.73 43.12
C SER A 629 -0.80 8.24 43.39
N PHE A 630 -1.96 7.90 43.95
CA PHE A 630 -2.36 6.52 44.24
C PHE A 630 -2.87 5.80 42.99
N HIS A 631 -2.69 4.48 42.99
CA HIS A 631 -3.21 3.59 41.97
C HIS A 631 -3.42 2.18 42.53
N SER A 632 -4.29 1.39 41.89
CA SER A 632 -4.54 -0.01 42.23
C SER A 632 -4.07 -0.95 41.12
N GLY A 633 -3.31 -1.98 41.48
CA GLY A 633 -2.95 -3.12 40.65
C GLY A 633 -3.98 -4.25 40.76
N SER A 634 -4.14 -5.03 39.69
CA SER A 634 -5.04 -6.19 39.67
C SER A 634 -4.51 -7.35 40.52
N ALA A 635 -5.41 -8.06 41.19
CA ALA A 635 -5.14 -9.30 41.93
C ALA A 635 -4.57 -10.46 41.08
N GLN A 636 -4.51 -10.34 39.74
CA GLN A 636 -3.97 -11.36 38.83
C GLN A 636 -2.43 -11.41 38.75
N ALA A 637 -1.71 -10.45 39.33
CA ALA A 637 -0.23 -10.56 39.38
C ALA A 637 0.28 -11.72 40.25
N ALA A 638 -0.60 -12.36 41.03
CA ALA A 638 -0.27 -13.52 41.86
C ALA A 638 -0.36 -14.87 41.13
N GLU A 639 -0.91 -14.95 39.90
CA GLU A 639 -1.10 -16.24 39.18
C GLU A 639 0.10 -16.68 38.34
N ASN A 640 1.15 -15.87 38.21
CA ASN A 640 2.40 -16.27 37.53
C ASN A 640 3.50 -16.78 38.49
N LEU A 641 3.18 -17.07 39.75
CA LEU A 641 4.05 -17.83 40.65
C LEU A 641 3.64 -19.32 40.60
N PRO A 642 4.58 -20.25 40.40
CA PRO A 642 4.25 -21.66 40.32
C PRO A 642 3.68 -22.17 41.66
N THR A 643 2.41 -22.59 41.61
CA THR A 643 1.74 -23.53 42.53
C THR A 643 1.68 -23.20 44.01
N ALA A 644 0.54 -22.67 44.48
CA ALA A 644 -0.08 -23.04 45.75
C ALA A 644 -1.61 -22.88 45.66
N ALA A 645 -2.34 -23.75 46.36
CA ALA A 645 -3.77 -24.06 46.23
C ALA A 645 -4.75 -22.86 46.21
N PRO A 646 -5.94 -23.01 45.59
CA PRO A 646 -6.93 -21.94 45.48
C PRO A 646 -7.54 -21.60 46.85
N SER A 647 -7.22 -20.41 47.36
CA SER A 647 -7.94 -19.76 48.45
C SER A 647 -9.20 -19.09 47.88
N THR A 648 -10.37 -19.42 48.43
CA THR A 648 -11.69 -18.89 48.02
C THR A 648 -11.95 -17.43 48.46
N ALA A 649 -10.91 -16.67 48.77
CA ALA A 649 -11.01 -15.24 49.07
C ALA A 649 -10.27 -14.45 47.99
N THR A 650 -11.02 -13.62 47.25
CA THR A 650 -10.44 -12.67 46.30
C THR A 650 -9.39 -11.82 47.02
N PRO A 651 -8.13 -11.78 46.57
CA PRO A 651 -7.12 -10.95 47.22
C PRO A 651 -7.57 -9.48 47.17
N PRO A 652 -7.38 -8.70 48.26
CA PRO A 652 -7.64 -7.26 48.21
C PRO A 652 -6.75 -6.59 47.16
N PRO A 653 -7.22 -5.49 46.53
CA PRO A 653 -6.51 -4.80 45.45
C PRO A 653 -5.12 -4.34 45.88
N GLU A 654 -4.16 -4.39 44.97
CA GLU A 654 -2.77 -4.03 45.27
C GLU A 654 -2.60 -2.50 45.17
N ILE A 655 -2.81 -1.81 46.28
CA ILE A 655 -2.74 -0.34 46.34
C ILE A 655 -1.30 0.14 46.43
N ARG A 656 -0.96 1.13 45.62
CA ARG A 656 0.38 1.70 45.47
C ARG A 656 0.31 3.21 45.22
N PHE A 657 1.44 3.91 45.34
CA PHE A 657 1.59 5.30 44.89
C PHE A 657 2.95 5.53 44.24
N LEU A 658 3.01 6.52 43.35
CA LEU A 658 4.24 7.05 42.78
C LEU A 658 4.19 8.58 42.78
N GLY A 659 5.30 9.23 43.08
CA GLY A 659 5.37 10.67 43.09
C GLY A 659 6.71 11.24 43.52
N LYS A 660 6.66 12.46 44.02
CA LYS A 660 7.83 13.27 44.39
C LYS A 660 7.82 13.54 45.88
N LEU A 661 8.98 13.43 46.52
CA LEU A 661 9.24 13.86 47.90
C LEU A 661 10.50 14.73 47.90
N TRP A 662 10.46 15.89 48.56
CA TRP A 662 11.61 16.78 48.67
C TRP A 662 11.66 17.50 50.01
N GLU A 663 12.87 17.88 50.43
CA GLU A 663 13.10 18.59 51.69
C GLU A 663 12.76 20.08 51.59
N VAL A 664 12.63 20.71 52.77
CA VAL A 664 12.24 22.12 52.95
C VAL A 664 13.06 23.11 52.11
N THR A 665 14.34 22.82 51.88
CA THR A 665 15.30 23.68 51.17
C THR A 665 15.48 23.36 49.69
N SER A 666 14.77 22.33 49.19
CA SER A 666 14.96 21.79 47.83
C SER A 666 13.80 22.14 46.91
N ASN A 667 14.08 22.30 45.62
CA ASN A 667 13.04 22.31 44.60
C ASN A 667 12.47 20.90 44.40
N PRO A 668 11.20 20.75 43.94
CA PRO A 668 10.66 19.45 43.59
C PRO A 668 11.56 18.73 42.57
N PRO A 669 11.90 17.45 42.77
CA PRO A 669 12.74 16.72 41.84
C PRO A 669 12.08 16.67 40.45
N PRO A 670 12.89 16.69 39.37
CA PRO A 670 12.36 16.67 38.02
C PRO A 670 11.53 15.41 37.73
N PHE A 671 11.92 14.27 38.32
CA PHE A 671 11.27 12.97 38.14
C PHE A 671 10.70 12.42 39.45
N PRO A 672 9.73 11.48 39.40
CA PRO A 672 9.26 10.77 40.58
C PRO A 672 10.43 10.07 41.28
N ASN A 673 10.65 10.42 42.54
CA ASN A 673 11.70 9.84 43.37
C ASN A 673 11.15 9.05 44.55
N PHE A 674 9.82 9.01 44.73
CA PHE A 674 9.15 8.44 45.88
C PHE A 674 8.04 7.48 45.46
N PHE A 675 8.10 6.25 45.95
CA PHE A 675 7.17 5.17 45.64
C PHE A 675 6.70 4.50 46.92
N GLY A 676 5.49 3.96 46.94
CA GLY A 676 5.07 3.11 48.06
C GLY A 676 3.96 2.13 47.71
N GLN A 677 3.86 1.08 48.54
CA GLN A 677 2.88 0.00 48.36
C GLN A 677 2.46 -0.62 49.70
N LEU A 678 1.22 -1.11 49.77
CA LEU A 678 0.67 -1.69 51.01
C LEU A 678 1.21 -3.09 51.39
N ARG A 679 1.85 -3.80 50.46
CA ARG A 679 2.46 -5.13 50.72
C ARG A 679 3.98 -5.04 50.68
N GLU A 680 4.67 -5.80 51.54
CA GLU A 680 6.08 -6.10 51.29
C GLU A 680 6.20 -6.84 49.96
N PRO A 681 7.09 -6.45 49.05
CA PRO A 681 7.33 -7.21 47.84
C PRO A 681 7.84 -8.59 48.26
N SER A 682 7.20 -9.66 47.79
CA SER A 682 7.67 -11.01 48.00
C SER A 682 8.98 -11.22 47.24
N GLY A 683 10.11 -11.01 47.91
CA GLY A 683 11.45 -11.22 47.34
C GLY A 683 12.28 -9.95 47.14
N GLU A 684 13.58 -10.16 46.88
CA GLU A 684 14.72 -9.23 46.81
C GLU A 684 14.44 -7.80 46.26
N PRO A 685 15.31 -6.80 46.57
CA PRO A 685 15.15 -5.38 46.18
C PRO A 685 14.76 -5.10 44.71
N GLY A 686 15.02 -6.02 43.77
CA GLY A 686 14.65 -5.89 42.36
C GLY A 686 13.14 -5.86 42.07
N THR A 687 12.28 -6.39 42.94
CA THR A 687 10.83 -6.37 42.73
C THR A 687 10.22 -4.98 42.88
N ALA A 688 10.75 -4.12 43.77
CA ALA A 688 10.30 -2.73 43.90
C ALA A 688 10.65 -1.92 42.63
N SER A 689 11.85 -2.11 42.08
CA SER A 689 12.26 -1.49 40.82
C SER A 689 11.37 -1.90 39.63
N LEU A 690 10.92 -3.16 39.59
CA LEU A 690 9.98 -3.64 38.58
C LEU A 690 8.59 -2.99 38.73
N GLN A 691 8.08 -2.83 39.95
CA GLN A 691 6.77 -2.20 40.17
C GLN A 691 6.79 -0.70 39.88
N VAL A 692 7.88 -0.02 40.23
CA VAL A 692 8.12 1.37 39.81
C VAL A 692 8.18 1.48 38.30
N LEU A 693 8.89 0.58 37.62
CA LEU A 693 8.96 0.55 36.16
C LEU A 693 7.56 0.41 35.55
N LYS A 694 6.70 -0.46 36.08
CA LYS A 694 5.31 -0.59 35.63
C LYS A 694 4.50 0.70 35.81
N ALA A 695 4.58 1.37 36.96
CA ALA A 695 3.87 2.63 37.20
C ALA A 695 4.36 3.77 36.30
N THR A 696 5.68 3.85 36.07
CA THR A 696 6.29 4.81 35.16
C THR A 696 5.89 4.55 33.70
N LEU A 697 5.89 3.28 33.27
CA LEU A 697 5.44 2.89 31.93
C LEU A 697 3.96 3.21 31.71
N GLN A 698 3.10 2.97 32.69
CA GLN A 698 1.68 3.31 32.61
C GLN A 698 1.47 4.82 32.40
N ARG A 699 2.13 5.67 33.19
CA ARG A 699 2.11 7.13 32.97
C ARG A 699 2.63 7.50 31.59
N TYR A 700 3.73 6.89 31.15
CA TYR A 700 4.33 7.12 29.84
C TYR A 700 3.39 6.75 28.69
N PHE A 701 2.66 5.63 28.78
CA PHE A 701 1.64 5.25 27.81
C PHE A 701 0.51 6.30 27.70
N GLY A 702 0.04 6.80 28.85
CA GLY A 702 -0.95 7.89 28.89
C GLY A 702 -0.46 9.14 28.18
N ILE A 703 0.78 9.56 28.47
CA ILE A 703 1.41 10.75 27.88
C ILE A 703 1.62 10.58 26.37
N ASN A 704 2.14 9.44 25.94
CA ASN A 704 2.36 9.16 24.51
C ASN A 704 1.06 9.15 23.71
N ARG A 705 0.03 8.45 24.21
CA ARG A 705 -1.28 8.46 23.54
C ARG A 705 -1.90 9.84 23.56
N GLY A 706 -1.83 10.55 24.69
CA GLY A 706 -2.25 11.94 24.80
C GLY A 706 -1.58 12.83 23.76
N LEU A 707 -0.27 12.62 23.52
CA LEU A 707 0.50 13.42 22.58
C LEU A 707 0.00 13.18 21.16
N THR A 708 -0.16 11.93 20.76
CA THR A 708 -0.64 11.59 19.39
C THR A 708 -2.04 12.15 19.11
N VAL A 709 -2.97 12.05 20.06
CA VAL A 709 -4.33 12.58 19.89
C VAL A 709 -4.36 14.10 20.03
N GLY A 710 -3.53 14.68 20.88
CA GLY A 710 -3.32 16.13 20.96
C GLY A 710 -2.77 16.71 19.66
N VAL A 711 -1.84 16.00 19.00
CA VAL A 711 -1.38 16.33 17.65
C VAL A 711 -2.55 16.32 16.67
N LEU A 712 -3.45 15.33 16.70
CA LEU A 712 -4.64 15.34 15.82
C LEU A 712 -5.53 16.57 16.05
N GLN A 713 -5.77 16.94 17.31
CA GLN A 713 -6.58 18.12 17.64
C GLN A 713 -5.90 19.42 17.17
N TYR A 714 -4.58 19.51 17.34
CA TYR A 714 -3.77 20.57 16.77
C TYR A 714 -3.88 20.60 15.23
N SER A 715 -3.73 19.45 14.57
CA SER A 715 -3.83 19.33 13.11
C SER A 715 -5.18 19.81 12.58
N VAL A 716 -6.29 19.48 13.25
CA VAL A 716 -7.62 19.98 12.86
C VAL A 716 -7.68 21.50 12.93
N ALA A 717 -7.15 22.12 13.99
CA ALA A 717 -7.13 23.58 14.13
C ALA A 717 -6.21 24.25 13.10
N ALA A 718 -5.01 23.69 12.90
CA ALA A 718 -4.01 24.18 11.98
C ALA A 718 -4.44 24.08 10.51
N LEU A 719 -4.97 22.93 10.08
CA LEU A 719 -5.46 22.72 8.71
C LEU A 719 -6.68 23.61 8.40
N ARG A 720 -7.55 23.88 9.39
CA ARG A 720 -8.62 24.90 9.25
C ARG A 720 -8.05 26.30 9.07
N ALA A 721 -7.06 26.69 9.88
CA ALA A 721 -6.41 27.99 9.74
C ALA A 721 -5.74 28.16 8.36
N LEU A 722 -5.14 27.09 7.80
CA LEU A 722 -4.61 27.10 6.43
C LEU A 722 -5.71 27.32 5.39
N LYS A 723 -6.83 26.61 5.52
CA LYS A 723 -7.98 26.75 4.62
C LYS A 723 -8.60 28.16 4.66
N ASP A 724 -8.85 28.67 5.86
CA ASP A 724 -9.47 29.99 6.07
C ASP A 724 -8.55 31.12 5.57
N LEU A 725 -7.23 30.94 5.67
CA LEU A 725 -6.27 31.86 5.10
C LEU A 725 -6.34 31.88 3.57
N THR A 726 -6.40 30.72 2.92
CA THR A 726 -6.57 30.64 1.45
C THR A 726 -7.85 31.37 1.03
N THR A 727 -8.97 31.13 1.72
CA THR A 727 -10.23 31.83 1.48
C THR A 727 -10.12 33.35 1.67
N TRP A 728 -9.40 33.81 2.70
CA TRP A 728 -9.16 35.25 2.90
C TRP A 728 -8.28 35.87 1.82
N LEU A 729 -7.24 35.18 1.35
CA LEU A 729 -6.37 35.66 0.28
C LEU A 729 -7.09 35.75 -1.08
N GLU A 730 -7.98 34.79 -1.37
CA GLU A 730 -8.83 34.81 -2.56
C GLU A 730 -9.94 35.86 -2.45
N THR A 731 -10.52 36.03 -1.26
CA THR A 731 -11.63 36.95 -0.99
C THR A 731 -11.37 37.78 0.28
N PRO A 732 -10.70 38.95 0.17
CA PRO A 732 -10.21 39.72 1.33
C PRO A 732 -11.29 40.51 2.08
N THR A 733 -12.18 39.82 2.82
CA THR A 733 -13.20 40.47 3.67
C THR A 733 -12.79 40.52 5.15
N PRO A 734 -13.32 41.48 5.95
CA PRO A 734 -13.12 41.49 7.40
C PRO A 734 -13.60 40.20 8.09
N THR A 735 -14.69 39.60 7.61
CA THR A 735 -15.23 38.34 8.14
C THR A 735 -14.29 37.16 7.90
N ASN A 736 -13.74 37.04 6.69
CA ASN A 736 -12.78 35.96 6.37
C ASN A 736 -11.49 36.13 7.17
N LYS A 737 -11.02 37.37 7.35
CA LYS A 737 -9.87 37.68 8.19
C LYS A 737 -10.08 37.28 9.65
N ALA A 738 -11.22 37.64 10.24
CA ALA A 738 -11.54 37.30 11.63
C ALA A 738 -11.66 35.78 11.85
N THR A 739 -12.22 35.07 10.87
CA THR A 739 -12.33 33.59 10.90
C THR A 739 -10.93 32.95 10.92
N PHE A 740 -10.04 33.39 10.03
CA PHE A 740 -8.64 32.96 10.01
C PHE A 740 -7.91 33.28 11.32
N GLU A 741 -8.02 34.50 11.84
CA GLU A 741 -7.35 34.91 13.08
C GLU A 741 -7.81 34.07 14.29
N SER A 742 -9.09 33.73 14.35
CA SER A 742 -9.64 32.85 15.38
C SER A 742 -9.11 31.42 15.28
N ALA A 743 -9.08 30.85 14.06
CA ALA A 743 -8.54 29.52 13.82
C ALA A 743 -7.03 29.45 14.13
N LEU A 744 -6.26 30.48 13.76
CA LEU A 744 -4.84 30.59 14.06
C LEU A 744 -4.57 30.69 15.58
N ALA A 745 -5.34 31.48 16.31
CA ALA A 745 -5.23 31.58 17.76
C ALA A 745 -5.45 30.22 18.43
N LEU A 746 -6.50 29.49 18.04
CA LEU A 746 -6.77 28.15 18.55
C LEU A 746 -5.63 27.18 18.23
N SER A 747 -5.12 27.20 17.00
CA SER A 747 -3.97 26.39 16.58
C SER A 747 -2.72 26.67 17.43
N ASN A 748 -2.42 27.93 17.72
CA ASN A 748 -1.27 28.31 18.56
C ASN A 748 -1.42 27.83 20.01
N THR A 749 -2.63 27.93 20.58
CA THR A 749 -2.92 27.38 21.90
C THR A 749 -2.68 25.88 21.95
N ARG A 750 -3.22 25.12 20.96
CA ARG A 750 -3.03 23.67 20.88
C ARG A 750 -1.57 23.27 20.68
N TYR A 751 -0.82 24.02 19.86
CA TYR A 751 0.61 23.77 19.65
C TYR A 751 1.42 23.96 20.93
N ALA A 752 1.11 24.99 21.72
CA ALA A 752 1.77 25.23 23.01
C ALA A 752 1.50 24.08 24.00
N GLU A 753 0.26 23.60 24.08
CA GLU A 753 -0.14 22.46 24.93
C GLU A 753 0.66 21.20 24.59
N ILE A 754 0.76 20.83 23.30
CA ILE A 754 1.50 19.62 22.89
C ILE A 754 3.02 19.78 22.98
N SER A 755 3.56 21.01 22.85
CA SER A 755 5.00 21.26 22.93
C SER A 755 5.56 21.01 24.33
N VAL A 756 4.83 21.41 25.37
CA VAL A 756 5.18 21.14 26.78
C VAL A 756 5.26 19.64 27.05
N VAL A 757 4.28 18.89 26.53
CA VAL A 757 4.20 17.44 26.67
C VAL A 757 5.33 16.76 25.91
N GLY A 758 5.64 17.22 24.69
CA GLY A 758 6.74 16.70 23.89
C GLY A 758 8.10 16.82 24.59
N GLN A 759 8.31 17.87 25.38
CA GLN A 759 9.49 18.03 26.23
C GLN A 759 9.49 16.97 27.35
N GLU A 760 8.37 16.79 28.07
CA GLU A 760 8.25 15.77 29.13
C GLU A 760 8.58 14.37 28.62
N VAL A 761 8.06 13.98 27.44
CA VAL A 761 8.35 12.70 26.76
C VAL A 761 9.83 12.53 26.45
N THR A 762 10.49 13.58 25.95
CA THR A 762 11.92 13.55 25.58
C THR A 762 12.82 13.39 26.80
N HIS A 763 12.39 13.91 27.95
CA HIS A 763 13.13 13.80 29.21
C HIS A 763 12.96 12.44 29.91
N MET A 764 11.87 11.70 29.69
CA MET A 764 11.57 10.40 30.32
C MET A 764 12.17 9.18 29.59
N ASN A 765 13.33 9.33 28.95
CA ASN A 765 13.89 8.38 27.96
C ASN A 765 14.15 6.95 28.53
N PHE A 766 13.14 6.08 28.51
CA PHE A 766 13.27 4.63 28.73
C PHE A 766 13.49 3.91 27.40
N THR A 767 14.47 2.99 27.34
CA THR A 767 14.76 2.21 26.13
C THR A 767 13.61 1.25 25.78
N PRO A 768 13.38 0.95 24.49
CA PRO A 768 12.38 -0.03 24.04
C PRO A 768 12.49 -1.41 24.72
N ASP A 769 13.69 -1.81 25.16
CA ASP A 769 13.92 -3.10 25.86
C ASP A 769 13.25 -3.19 27.24
N ALA A 770 12.96 -2.07 27.90
CA ALA A 770 12.24 -2.06 29.18
C ALA A 770 10.74 -2.37 29.01
N LEU A 771 10.18 -2.14 27.81
CA LEU A 771 8.78 -2.41 27.46
C LEU A 771 8.47 -3.89 27.27
N ASP A 772 9.44 -4.70 26.82
CA ASP A 772 9.26 -6.16 26.61
C ASP A 772 9.26 -6.97 27.91
N ARG A 773 9.83 -6.43 29.01
CA ARG A 773 9.98 -7.17 30.29
C ARG A 773 8.86 -6.96 31.31
N ALA A 774 8.02 -5.92 31.17
CA ALA A 774 7.18 -5.46 32.29
C ALA A 774 5.70 -5.86 32.24
N ASP A 775 5.10 -6.14 31.07
CA ASP A 775 3.80 -6.83 30.88
C ASP A 775 3.29 -6.48 29.48
N PHE A 776 3.46 -7.35 28.47
CA PHE A 776 2.55 -7.43 27.32
C PHE A 776 2.77 -8.75 26.56
N ALA A 777 1.98 -9.77 26.91
CA ALA A 777 1.66 -10.86 26.00
C ALA A 777 0.60 -10.37 24.99
N SER A 778 0.92 -9.45 24.08
CA SER A 778 0.06 -9.18 22.90
C SER A 778 0.68 -8.32 21.79
N ARG A 779 2.00 -8.08 21.76
CA ARG A 779 2.63 -7.54 20.55
C ARG A 779 2.92 -8.72 19.63
N ASP A 780 2.25 -8.76 18.48
CA ASP A 780 2.72 -9.57 17.37
C ASP A 780 4.13 -9.07 17.00
N PRO A 781 5.19 -9.91 17.10
CA PRO A 781 6.56 -9.51 16.79
C PRO A 781 6.74 -9.00 15.35
N THR A 782 5.77 -9.26 14.46
CA THR A 782 5.80 -8.88 13.04
C THR A 782 5.44 -7.41 12.76
N LEU A 783 4.99 -6.64 13.75
CA LEU A 783 4.58 -5.24 13.62
C LEU A 783 5.59 -4.22 14.18
N ARG A 784 6.88 -4.56 14.30
CA ARG A 784 7.90 -3.52 14.49
C ARG A 784 8.07 -2.76 13.17
N PRO A 785 7.81 -1.44 13.09
CA PRO A 785 8.48 -0.63 12.08
C PRO A 785 9.97 -0.77 12.37
N GLN A 786 10.76 -1.14 11.35
CA GLN A 786 12.20 -1.03 11.48
C GLN A 786 12.51 0.42 11.85
N ALA A 787 13.23 0.62 12.95
CA ALA A 787 13.80 1.90 13.29
C ALA A 787 14.52 2.45 12.05
N LEU A 788 14.10 3.62 11.57
CA LEU A 788 15.01 4.49 10.82
C LEU A 788 16.27 4.66 11.70
N PRO A 789 17.47 4.62 11.11
CA PRO A 789 18.69 4.61 11.89
C PRO A 789 18.74 5.85 12.79
N THR A 790 18.90 5.61 14.09
CA THR A 790 19.20 6.64 15.07
C THR A 790 20.47 7.37 14.65
N ARG A 791 20.37 8.65 14.27
CA ARG A 791 21.49 9.59 14.41
C ARG A 791 21.84 9.61 15.89
N GLY A 792 23.03 9.13 16.23
CA GLY A 792 23.58 9.25 17.58
C GLY A 792 23.60 10.72 18.00
N ALA A 793 23.23 10.96 19.25
CA ALA A 793 23.53 12.23 19.89
C ALA A 793 25.04 12.26 20.22
N GLY A 794 25.73 13.25 19.65
CA GLY A 794 27.14 13.61 19.89
C GLY A 794 28.05 13.11 18.77
N ASP A 795 28.63 13.92 17.90
CA ASP A 795 28.72 15.37 17.74
C ASP A 795 28.69 15.67 16.23
N ALA A 796 28.53 16.93 15.84
CA ALA A 796 28.62 17.34 14.43
C ALA A 796 29.87 16.76 13.70
N LEU A 797 29.72 15.81 12.73
CA LEU A 797 30.55 15.64 11.50
C LEU A 797 30.21 14.37 10.63
N ASP A 798 30.21 14.57 9.30
CA ASP A 798 30.54 13.77 8.09
C ASP A 798 30.41 12.22 7.89
N ILE A 799 29.61 11.86 6.86
CA ILE A 799 29.76 10.97 5.65
C ILE A 799 30.66 9.68 5.62
N ASN A 800 30.06 8.54 5.14
CA ASN A 800 30.53 7.39 4.27
C ASN A 800 30.50 5.90 4.77
N VAL A 801 29.71 5.06 4.04
CA VAL A 801 29.94 3.69 3.45
C VAL A 801 30.07 2.38 4.30
N ALA A 802 29.02 1.53 4.18
CA ALA A 802 28.89 0.09 3.79
C ALA A 802 29.29 -1.16 4.65
N LEU A 803 28.40 -2.20 4.48
CA LEU A 803 28.57 -3.68 4.39
C LEU A 803 28.15 -4.65 5.56
N ASN A 804 27.13 -5.48 5.21
CA ASN A 804 26.92 -6.95 5.35
C ASN A 804 26.31 -7.68 6.60
N PHE A 805 25.16 -8.37 6.31
CA PHE A 805 24.63 -9.73 6.61
C PHE A 805 24.87 -10.41 8.00
N GLN A 806 23.96 -11.20 8.62
CA GLN A 806 23.24 -12.40 8.09
C GLN A 806 22.16 -12.93 9.11
N PHE A 807 21.17 -13.69 8.59
CA PHE A 807 19.93 -14.24 9.18
C PHE A 807 20.05 -15.41 10.20
N HIS A 808 18.98 -15.66 10.99
CA HIS A 808 18.30 -16.98 11.08
C HIS A 808 16.83 -16.87 11.54
N LEU A 809 15.98 -17.77 11.02
CA LEU A 809 14.51 -17.87 11.11
C LEU A 809 14.09 -19.10 11.94
N ASP A 810 12.85 -19.10 12.47
CA ASP A 810 11.92 -20.23 12.59
C ASP A 810 10.49 -19.68 12.87
N THR A 811 9.50 -19.78 11.96
CA THR A 811 8.45 -20.84 11.76
C THR A 811 7.56 -21.07 13.01
N ASP A 812 6.22 -21.11 13.04
CA ASP A 812 5.09 -21.31 12.11
C ASP A 812 3.80 -20.77 12.81
N VAL A 813 2.79 -20.20 12.11
CA VAL A 813 1.37 -20.25 12.55
C VAL A 813 0.40 -20.15 11.35
N HIS A 814 -0.52 -21.12 11.25
CA HIS A 814 -1.69 -21.14 10.35
C HIS A 814 -2.80 -20.17 10.82
N VAL A 815 -3.45 -19.46 9.89
CA VAL A 815 -4.67 -18.67 10.17
C VAL A 815 -5.80 -19.06 9.20
N ASP A 816 -6.87 -19.61 9.77
CA ASP A 816 -8.16 -19.82 9.10
C ASP A 816 -8.96 -18.51 9.09
N ILE A 817 -9.49 -18.09 7.93
CA ILE A 817 -10.40 -16.94 7.84
C ILE A 817 -11.60 -17.28 6.95
N THR A 818 -12.78 -17.19 7.55
CA THR A 818 -14.07 -17.23 6.86
C THR A 818 -14.55 -15.80 6.55
N LEU A 819 -15.08 -15.60 5.32
CA LEU A 819 -15.64 -14.40 4.64
C LEU A 819 -16.97 -13.89 5.28
N PRO A 820 -17.83 -12.99 4.70
CA PRO A 820 -17.75 -12.01 3.58
C PRO A 820 -18.37 -10.60 3.89
N LEU A 821 -18.01 -9.55 3.11
CA LEU A 821 -18.83 -8.32 2.91
C LEU A 821 -18.30 -7.37 1.80
N HIS A 822 -17.03 -7.49 1.42
CA HIS A 822 -16.38 -6.53 0.49
C HIS A 822 -16.42 -6.89 -1.01
N VAL A 823 -16.90 -8.08 -1.39
CA VAL A 823 -16.93 -8.51 -2.80
C VAL A 823 -18.12 -7.89 -3.56
N GLU A 824 -19.31 -7.84 -2.94
CA GLU A 824 -20.49 -7.19 -3.55
C GLU A 824 -20.31 -5.68 -3.76
N GLN A 825 -19.57 -5.00 -2.88
CA GLN A 825 -19.30 -3.57 -2.99
C GLN A 825 -18.38 -3.23 -4.17
N ALA A 826 -17.49 -4.14 -4.56
CA ALA A 826 -16.56 -3.94 -5.67
C ALA A 826 -17.26 -4.08 -7.04
N GLU A 827 -18.17 -5.06 -7.18
CA GLU A 827 -18.95 -5.26 -8.41
C GLU A 827 -19.97 -4.14 -8.65
N GLN A 828 -20.59 -3.62 -7.57
CA GLN A 828 -21.52 -2.49 -7.66
C GLN A 828 -20.81 -1.17 -8.03
N ALA A 829 -19.58 -0.97 -7.56
CA ALA A 829 -18.80 0.22 -7.89
C ALA A 829 -18.35 0.24 -9.36
N GLU A 830 -18.02 -0.92 -9.94
CA GLU A 830 -17.63 -1.03 -11.35
C GLU A 830 -18.81 -0.79 -12.31
N GLN A 831 -20.00 -1.27 -11.95
CA GLN A 831 -21.23 -1.01 -12.74
C GLN A 831 -21.69 0.46 -12.65
N ALA A 832 -21.54 1.09 -11.49
CA ALA A 832 -21.84 2.52 -11.32
C ALA A 832 -20.88 3.42 -12.12
N GLU A 833 -19.57 3.09 -12.16
CA GLU A 833 -18.57 3.84 -12.92
C GLU A 833 -18.81 3.73 -14.44
N GLN A 834 -19.31 2.59 -14.94
CA GLN A 834 -19.67 2.42 -16.35
C GLN A 834 -20.95 3.20 -16.74
N ALA A 835 -21.93 3.26 -15.84
CA ALA A 835 -23.17 4.02 -16.07
C ALA A 835 -22.92 5.54 -16.07
N GLU A 836 -22.09 6.05 -15.16
CA GLU A 836 -21.75 7.48 -15.07
C GLU A 836 -20.92 7.94 -16.29
N GLN A 837 -20.05 7.09 -16.83
CA GLN A 837 -19.30 7.39 -18.06
C GLN A 837 -20.20 7.46 -19.30
N ALA A 838 -21.27 6.65 -19.35
CA ALA A 838 -22.24 6.72 -20.43
C ALA A 838 -23.08 8.01 -20.37
N GLU A 839 -23.52 8.42 -19.18
CA GLU A 839 -24.29 9.66 -18.98
C GLU A 839 -23.46 10.92 -19.26
N GLN A 840 -22.19 10.94 -18.87
CA GLN A 840 -21.28 12.05 -19.18
C GLN A 840 -20.95 12.16 -20.67
N ALA A 841 -20.90 11.04 -21.40
CA ALA A 841 -20.74 11.05 -22.85
C ALA A 841 -21.98 11.63 -23.55
N GLU A 842 -23.18 11.28 -23.08
CA GLU A 842 -24.45 11.77 -23.62
C GLU A 842 -24.64 13.28 -23.36
N GLN A 843 -24.28 13.76 -22.17
CA GLN A 843 -24.32 15.19 -21.84
C GLN A 843 -23.30 16.02 -22.63
N ALA A 844 -22.08 15.50 -22.82
CA ALA A 844 -21.06 16.16 -23.64
C ALA A 844 -21.48 16.24 -25.11
N GLU A 845 -22.16 15.21 -25.62
CA GLU A 845 -22.70 15.21 -26.99
C GLU A 845 -23.86 16.22 -27.13
N ALA A 846 -24.74 16.33 -26.11
CA ALA A 846 -25.82 17.31 -26.08
C ALA A 846 -25.31 18.77 -26.03
N GLU A 847 -24.24 19.06 -25.29
CA GLU A 847 -23.61 20.40 -25.24
C GLU A 847 -22.96 20.79 -26.57
N VAL A 848 -22.30 19.83 -27.25
CA VAL A 848 -21.69 20.06 -28.57
C VAL A 848 -22.76 20.30 -29.64
N ILE A 849 -23.89 19.60 -29.56
CA ILE A 849 -25.04 19.81 -30.46
C ILE A 849 -25.69 21.17 -30.20
N ALA A 850 -25.83 21.60 -28.94
CA ALA A 850 -26.38 22.91 -28.60
C ALA A 850 -25.51 24.07 -29.08
N GLN A 851 -24.17 23.93 -29.06
CA GLN A 851 -23.23 24.92 -29.58
C GLN A 851 -23.15 24.98 -31.11
N ALA A 852 -23.59 23.94 -31.82
CA ALA A 852 -23.59 23.89 -33.28
C ALA A 852 -24.89 24.42 -33.92
N ILE A 853 -25.94 24.65 -33.13
CA ILE A 853 -27.27 25.10 -33.59
C ILE A 853 -27.52 26.59 -33.26
N GLY A 854 -26.73 27.19 -32.38
CA GLY A 854 -26.66 28.65 -32.17
C GLY A 854 -25.56 29.29 -33.01
#